data_AF-A0AAD7A303-F1
#
_entry.id   AF-A0AAD7A303-F1
#
_cell.length_a   1.000
_cell.length_b   1.000
_cell.length_c   1.000
_cell.angle_alpha   90.00
_cell.angle_beta   90.00
_cell.angle_gamma   90.00
#
_symmetry.space_group_name_H-M   'P 1'
#
loop_
_entity.id
_entity.type
_entity.pdbx_description
1 polymer ?
#
loop_
_entity_poly.entity_id
_entity_poly.type
_entity_poly.pdbx_seq_one_letter_code
_entity_poly.pdbx_strand_id
1 'polypeptide(L)'
;MIPSLGHFMVVLQLYFLREFSLQRAFYILTVLVATYPLFKLHLNQRREPRQPRETAWLRSIFTILDGAFNSKHEHPHFPPEADDLGPGLVRKLCGDLEHLYHLLGIDDPSNQLFPEAHTILCTTRLDCIFCPNDGRPPTLRRHRDPQQILLLDDRFRWVNAELYVAYCAKCGAEYYPDRITYHENQSSSGRVQRLEYDATYLRVSKHGIWMDRRVALAQENAILRFHSGWANFAEWLSDTIGRKPRITTRQSQRLYFEHFARRLIAAHNLEEDFIVPAHSDARTLVECVRETIGKDGGVVPGSMEHGCMRCTHLKRYTADLLAEGAVLNENTTGVIDAPELVQEGAPGITSEGDLPPELRTLPKQQERVPGSARGYTRLAVMDGKTITHRCQICAVNTCNGPLMNYKNGRFCKDHHEMGSVCGIVACGRPVSEGTVTCNNESHREWHRKYLNRFGRLSFPGVQRVIRRQAAGEAAGLQPGPALHSELPELNGVAGDNVLHTFRAKTTYCLQTVQWSCGCPIGWGKCYRSESSPQVLKIIDKIWESNPNSRPSFLAYDDACNLLRHIVTQNPNSPWVHGTKLIVDAWHYIGHQASDVLCRIWCNPAPANGSQPDLISVKVDDNGRTHTTRAFNTETAEQLNAWLNGYEAQL
;
A
#
# COMPACT_ATOMS: atom_id res chain seq x y z
N MET A 1 4.49 -44.96 13.78
CA MET A 1 4.57 -46.45 13.76
C MET A 1 3.69 -46.95 14.89
N ILE A 2 2.73 -47.85 14.62
CA ILE A 2 1.83 -48.40 15.65
C ILE A 2 2.68 -49.00 16.80
N PRO A 3 2.31 -48.85 18.09
CA PRO A 3 3.20 -49.16 19.22
C PRO A 3 3.67 -50.63 19.29
N SER A 4 3.03 -51.55 18.57
CA SER A 4 3.62 -52.80 18.10
C SER A 4 2.71 -53.40 17.02
N LEU A 5 3.25 -54.14 16.03
CA LEU A 5 2.44 -54.95 15.10
C LEU A 5 1.49 -55.89 15.87
N GLY A 6 1.89 -56.31 17.08
CA GLY A 6 1.08 -57.13 17.99
C GLY A 6 -0.20 -56.44 18.44
N HIS A 7 -0.16 -55.16 18.82
CA HIS A 7 -1.36 -54.42 19.22
C HIS A 7 -2.35 -54.27 18.06
N PHE A 8 -1.85 -54.04 16.84
CA PHE A 8 -2.68 -54.00 15.64
C PHE A 8 -3.37 -55.35 15.36
N MET A 9 -2.63 -56.45 15.48
CA MET A 9 -3.20 -57.79 15.33
C MET A 9 -4.25 -58.10 16.41
N VAL A 10 -4.07 -57.60 17.63
CA VAL A 10 -5.04 -57.74 18.72
C VAL A 10 -6.34 -56.98 18.41
N VAL A 11 -6.27 -55.75 17.87
CA VAL A 11 -7.48 -55.03 17.41
C VAL A 11 -8.21 -55.81 16.33
N LEU A 12 -7.47 -56.32 15.33
CA LEU A 12 -8.04 -57.11 14.25
C LEU A 12 -8.71 -58.40 14.76
N GLN A 13 -8.10 -59.10 15.72
CA GLN A 13 -8.64 -60.35 16.26
C GLN A 13 -9.83 -60.16 17.21
N LEU A 14 -9.89 -59.05 17.94
CA LEU A 14 -10.95 -58.80 18.94
C LEU A 14 -12.19 -58.15 18.35
N TYR A 15 -12.02 -57.22 17.41
CA TYR A 15 -13.12 -56.37 16.93
C TYR A 15 -13.60 -56.70 15.51
N PHE A 16 -12.79 -57.42 14.72
CA PHE A 16 -13.19 -57.87 13.38
C PHE A 16 -13.39 -59.39 13.40
N LEU A 17 -14.57 -59.85 12.98
CA LEU A 17 -14.85 -61.27 12.81
C LEU A 17 -13.94 -61.86 11.71
N ARG A 18 -13.63 -63.16 11.78
CA ARG A 18 -12.80 -63.86 10.77
C ARG A 18 -13.39 -63.82 9.35
N GLU A 19 -14.64 -63.43 9.23
CA GLU A 19 -15.39 -63.29 7.98
C GLU A 19 -15.16 -61.91 7.31
N PHE A 20 -14.56 -60.93 8.00
CA PHE A 20 -14.21 -59.65 7.36
C PHE A 20 -13.07 -59.82 6.36
N SER A 21 -13.27 -59.33 5.14
CA SER A 21 -12.16 -59.11 4.22
C SER A 21 -11.16 -58.13 4.84
N LEU A 22 -9.88 -58.41 4.64
CA LEU A 22 -8.79 -57.58 5.13
C LEU A 22 -8.91 -56.14 4.59
N GLN A 23 -9.39 -56.00 3.36
CA GLN A 23 -9.65 -54.72 2.71
C GLN A 23 -10.73 -53.90 3.45
N ARG A 24 -11.84 -54.52 3.87
CA ARG A 24 -12.91 -53.88 4.63
C ARG A 24 -12.47 -53.52 6.06
N ALA A 25 -11.68 -54.39 6.70
CA ALA A 25 -11.08 -54.08 8.00
C ALA A 25 -10.18 -52.83 7.93
N PHE A 26 -9.35 -52.70 6.88
CA PHE A 26 -8.53 -51.50 6.67
C PHE A 26 -9.35 -50.24 6.39
N TYR A 27 -10.45 -50.35 5.62
CA TYR A 27 -11.34 -49.21 5.38
C TYR A 27 -11.97 -48.71 6.70
N ILE A 28 -12.52 -49.62 7.51
CA ILE A 28 -13.13 -49.29 8.80
C ILE A 28 -12.10 -48.68 9.76
N LEU A 29 -10.88 -49.23 9.81
CA LEU A 29 -9.79 -48.67 10.62
C LEU A 29 -9.39 -47.27 10.16
N THR A 30 -9.39 -47.00 8.85
CA THR A 30 -9.09 -45.68 8.30
C THR A 30 -10.16 -44.66 8.70
N VAL A 31 -11.44 -45.05 8.61
CA VAL A 31 -12.56 -44.22 9.09
C VAL A 31 -12.44 -43.96 10.58
N LEU A 32 -12.10 -44.98 11.38
CA LEU A 32 -11.93 -44.86 12.83
C LEU A 32 -10.83 -43.84 13.16
N VAL A 33 -9.65 -43.95 12.54
CA VAL A 33 -8.55 -42.96 12.70
C VAL A 33 -8.99 -41.56 12.30
N ALA A 34 -9.70 -41.41 11.18
CA ALA A 34 -10.17 -40.11 10.69
C ALA A 34 -11.19 -39.44 11.63
N THR A 35 -11.94 -40.22 12.40
CA THR A 35 -12.95 -39.70 13.35
C THR A 35 -12.39 -39.26 14.71
N TYR A 36 -11.10 -39.49 15.00
CA TYR A 36 -10.48 -39.11 16.28
C TYR A 36 -10.65 -37.63 16.67
N PRO A 37 -10.51 -36.63 15.75
CA PRO A 37 -10.74 -35.23 16.10
C PRO A 37 -12.15 -34.97 16.64
N LEU A 38 -13.17 -35.65 16.11
CA LEU A 38 -14.55 -35.56 16.59
C LEU A 38 -14.69 -36.20 17.98
N PHE A 39 -13.97 -37.29 18.24
CA PHE A 39 -13.93 -37.93 19.54
C PHE A 39 -13.27 -37.03 20.61
N LYS A 40 -12.23 -36.27 20.23
CA LYS A 40 -11.62 -35.26 21.10
C LYS A 40 -12.60 -34.14 21.48
N LEU A 41 -13.44 -33.69 20.53
CA LEU A 41 -14.51 -32.72 20.80
C LEU A 41 -15.58 -33.31 21.75
N HIS A 42 -15.94 -34.58 21.59
CA HIS A 42 -16.80 -35.29 22.53
C HIS A 42 -16.23 -35.29 23.97
N LEU A 43 -14.96 -35.65 24.14
CA LEU A 43 -14.30 -35.67 25.44
C LEU A 43 -14.22 -34.29 26.09
N ASN A 44 -13.91 -33.25 25.30
CA ASN A 44 -13.86 -31.88 25.78
C ASN A 44 -15.23 -31.39 26.25
N GLN A 45 -16.29 -31.64 25.47
CA GLN A 45 -17.65 -31.25 25.83
C GLN A 45 -18.16 -32.01 27.07
N ARG A 46 -17.80 -33.28 27.26
CA ARG A 46 -18.16 -34.04 28.48
C ARG A 46 -17.56 -33.50 29.77
N ARG A 47 -16.48 -32.71 29.70
CA ARG A 47 -15.85 -32.09 30.88
C ARG A 47 -16.60 -30.86 31.38
N GLU A 48 -17.56 -30.34 30.61
CA GLU A 48 -18.36 -29.19 31.00
C GLU A 48 -19.56 -29.59 31.88
N PRO A 49 -19.96 -28.74 32.86
CA PRO A 49 -21.09 -29.04 33.73
C PRO A 49 -22.41 -29.09 32.96
N ARG A 50 -23.28 -30.07 33.32
CA ARG A 50 -24.63 -30.30 32.76
C ARG A 50 -24.71 -30.84 31.32
N GLN A 51 -23.63 -31.41 30.78
CA GLN A 51 -23.65 -32.04 29.46
C GLN A 51 -24.12 -33.51 29.49
N PRO A 52 -24.83 -33.99 28.46
CA PRO A 52 -25.24 -35.40 28.36
C PRO A 52 -24.03 -36.33 28.18
N ARG A 53 -24.14 -37.58 28.65
CA ARG A 53 -23.08 -38.61 28.49
C ARG A 53 -22.76 -38.90 27.02
N GLU A 54 -23.76 -38.83 26.15
CA GLU A 54 -23.60 -38.95 24.70
C GLU A 54 -23.80 -37.57 24.05
N THR A 55 -22.73 -37.01 23.52
CA THR A 55 -22.79 -35.70 22.84
C THR A 55 -23.21 -35.87 21.38
N ALA A 56 -23.60 -34.78 20.73
CA ALA A 56 -23.88 -34.78 19.29
C ALA A 56 -22.69 -35.30 18.46
N TRP A 57 -21.46 -35.04 18.89
CA TRP A 57 -20.24 -35.56 18.27
C TRP A 57 -20.16 -37.08 18.28
N LEU A 58 -20.54 -37.72 19.38
CA LEU A 58 -20.56 -39.19 19.47
C LEU A 58 -21.63 -39.79 18.55
N ARG A 59 -22.78 -39.14 18.42
CA ARG A 59 -23.84 -39.55 17.48
C ARG A 59 -23.39 -39.42 16.02
N SER A 60 -22.65 -38.36 15.68
CA SER A 60 -22.06 -38.21 14.35
C SER A 60 -21.02 -39.29 14.05
N ILE A 61 -20.15 -39.62 15.01
CA ILE A 61 -19.19 -40.73 14.87
C ILE A 61 -19.92 -42.05 14.64
N PHE A 62 -20.96 -42.34 15.42
CA PHE A 62 -21.80 -43.53 15.24
C PHE A 62 -22.41 -43.60 13.85
N THR A 63 -22.93 -42.48 13.33
CA THR A 63 -23.54 -42.41 11.99
C THR A 63 -22.51 -42.67 10.89
N ILE A 64 -21.29 -42.12 11.03
CA ILE A 64 -20.19 -42.33 10.07
C ILE A 64 -19.72 -43.79 10.08
N LEU A 65 -19.57 -44.38 11.28
CA LEU A 65 -19.18 -45.78 11.41
C LEU A 65 -20.29 -46.71 10.91
N ASP A 66 -21.55 -46.48 11.24
CA ASP A 66 -22.69 -47.24 10.72
C ASP A 66 -22.73 -47.21 9.19
N GLY A 67 -22.48 -46.04 8.58
CA GLY A 67 -22.32 -45.90 7.13
C GLY A 67 -21.14 -46.71 6.55
N ALA A 68 -20.04 -46.82 7.28
CA ALA A 68 -18.86 -47.61 6.86
C ALA A 68 -19.06 -49.13 7.02
N PHE A 69 -19.93 -49.56 7.93
CA PHE A 69 -20.30 -50.96 8.12
C PHE A 69 -21.43 -51.41 7.17
N ASN A 70 -22.28 -50.49 6.69
CA ASN A 70 -23.37 -50.81 5.77
C ASN A 70 -22.86 -51.11 4.35
N SER A 71 -23.34 -52.23 3.80
CA SER A 71 -22.98 -52.85 2.51
C SER A 71 -23.32 -52.02 1.26
N LYS A 72 -23.93 -50.83 1.41
CA LYS A 72 -24.43 -50.00 0.28
C LYS A 72 -23.51 -48.83 -0.08
N HIS A 73 -22.42 -48.60 0.64
CA HIS A 73 -21.54 -47.47 0.35
C HIS A 73 -20.51 -47.83 -0.72
N GLU A 74 -20.70 -47.34 -1.95
CA GLU A 74 -19.70 -47.43 -3.03
C GLU A 74 -18.55 -46.45 -2.74
N HIS A 75 -17.42 -46.94 -2.24
CA HIS A 75 -16.18 -46.15 -2.24
C HIS A 75 -15.38 -46.50 -3.51
N PRO A 76 -14.84 -45.54 -4.27
CA PRO A 76 -14.16 -45.78 -5.56
C PRO A 76 -12.98 -46.77 -5.53
N HIS A 77 -12.53 -47.18 -4.34
CA HIS A 77 -11.37 -48.06 -4.11
C HIS A 77 -11.72 -49.29 -3.24
N PHE A 78 -12.97 -49.40 -2.77
CA PHE A 78 -13.44 -50.49 -1.90
C PHE A 78 -14.83 -50.93 -2.37
N PRO A 79 -14.96 -52.00 -3.18
CA PRO A 79 -16.25 -52.46 -3.68
C PRO A 79 -17.13 -53.02 -2.55
N PRO A 80 -18.46 -52.89 -2.63
CA PRO A 80 -19.38 -53.40 -1.61
C PRO A 80 -19.38 -54.94 -1.57
N GLU A 81 -19.23 -55.52 -0.38
CA GLU A 81 -19.39 -56.95 -0.11
C GLU A 81 -20.74 -57.22 0.60
N ALA A 82 -21.44 -58.27 0.16
CA ALA A 82 -22.85 -58.56 0.48
C ALA A 82 -23.09 -59.20 1.87
N ASP A 83 -22.27 -58.85 2.87
CA ASP A 83 -22.45 -59.36 4.23
C ASP A 83 -23.04 -58.28 5.14
N ASP A 84 -24.32 -58.45 5.48
CA ASP A 84 -25.07 -57.65 6.45
C ASP A 84 -24.73 -58.09 7.88
N LEU A 85 -23.63 -57.55 8.40
CA LEU A 85 -23.20 -57.82 9.77
C LEU A 85 -23.69 -56.70 10.72
N GLY A 86 -24.89 -56.95 11.26
CA GLY A 86 -25.42 -56.57 12.57
C GLY A 86 -25.05 -55.19 13.19
N PRO A 87 -26.03 -54.28 13.43
CA PRO A 87 -25.83 -53.00 14.14
C PRO A 87 -25.29 -53.10 15.58
N GLY A 88 -25.17 -54.32 16.13
CA GLY A 88 -24.56 -54.59 17.43
C GLY A 88 -23.03 -54.43 17.45
N LEU A 89 -22.33 -54.61 16.33
CA LEU A 89 -20.86 -54.49 16.27
C LEU A 89 -20.42 -53.02 16.30
N VAL A 90 -21.10 -52.15 15.55
CA VAL A 90 -20.86 -50.68 15.56
C VAL A 90 -21.07 -50.12 16.96
N ARG A 91 -22.11 -50.58 17.68
CA ARG A 91 -22.37 -50.14 19.06
C ARG A 91 -21.27 -50.58 20.04
N LYS A 92 -20.71 -51.77 19.88
CA LYS A 92 -19.56 -52.24 20.67
C LYS A 92 -18.30 -51.42 20.37
N LEU A 93 -17.98 -51.23 19.09
CA LEU A 93 -16.86 -50.39 18.65
C LEU A 93 -16.98 -48.96 19.17
N CYS A 94 -18.18 -48.35 19.10
CA CYS A 94 -18.44 -47.03 19.63
C CYS A 94 -18.30 -46.95 21.16
N GLY A 95 -18.65 -48.02 21.88
CA GLY A 95 -18.46 -48.13 23.33
C GLY A 95 -16.99 -48.20 23.74
N ASP A 96 -16.16 -48.82 22.92
CA ASP A 96 -14.74 -49.07 23.19
C ASP A 96 -13.79 -48.09 22.49
N LEU A 97 -14.30 -47.00 21.89
CA LEU A 97 -13.50 -46.03 21.12
C LEU A 97 -12.30 -45.49 21.90
N GLU A 98 -12.47 -45.16 23.18
CA GLU A 98 -11.38 -44.64 24.01
C GLU A 98 -10.22 -45.64 24.11
N HIS A 99 -10.55 -46.92 24.36
CA HIS A 99 -9.57 -48.00 24.42
C HIS A 99 -8.94 -48.29 23.06
N LEU A 100 -9.72 -48.22 21.96
CA LEU A 100 -9.22 -48.40 20.61
C LEU A 100 -8.24 -47.31 20.20
N TYR A 101 -8.55 -46.05 20.48
CA TYR A 101 -7.65 -44.93 20.20
C TYR A 101 -6.35 -45.05 21.00
N HIS A 102 -6.43 -45.45 22.26
CA HIS A 102 -5.27 -45.71 23.10
C HIS A 102 -4.43 -46.90 22.63
N LEU A 103 -5.06 -48.01 22.24
CA LEU A 103 -4.35 -49.21 21.77
C LEU A 103 -3.66 -48.98 20.41
N LEU A 104 -4.28 -48.17 19.55
CA LEU A 104 -3.72 -47.75 18.26
C LEU A 104 -2.69 -46.62 18.39
N GLY A 105 -2.55 -46.02 19.58
CA GLY A 105 -1.64 -44.90 19.85
C GLY A 105 -2.03 -43.62 19.12
N ILE A 106 -3.31 -43.43 18.82
CA ILE A 106 -3.86 -42.26 18.11
C ILE A 106 -3.94 -41.03 19.05
N ASP A 107 -4.05 -41.28 20.34
CA ASP A 107 -4.15 -40.31 21.41
C ASP A 107 -2.81 -39.74 21.88
N ASP A 108 -1.70 -40.39 21.54
CA ASP A 108 -0.36 -39.91 21.81
C ASP A 108 0.11 -38.94 20.70
N PRO A 109 0.36 -37.64 21.02
CA PRO A 109 0.84 -36.67 20.04
C PRO A 109 2.23 -37.00 19.45
N SER A 110 2.96 -37.95 20.04
CA SER A 110 4.23 -38.46 19.50
C SER A 110 4.07 -39.56 18.45
N ASN A 111 2.89 -40.19 18.36
CA ASN A 111 2.56 -41.21 17.36
C ASN A 111 1.70 -40.62 16.23
N GLN A 112 2.34 -39.90 15.31
CA GLN A 112 1.72 -39.62 14.02
C GLN A 112 1.64 -40.94 13.22
N LEU A 113 0.42 -41.46 13.05
CA LEU A 113 0.12 -42.68 12.29
C LEU A 113 0.52 -42.60 10.82
N PHE A 114 0.60 -41.39 10.28
CA PHE A 114 1.14 -41.10 8.96
C PHE A 114 2.43 -40.30 9.13
N PRO A 115 3.53 -40.68 8.46
CA PRO A 115 4.72 -39.82 8.43
C PRO A 115 4.32 -38.44 7.90
N GLU A 116 4.83 -37.37 8.52
CA GLU A 116 4.71 -36.02 7.95
C GLU A 116 5.17 -36.07 6.49
N ALA A 117 4.27 -35.76 5.57
CA ALA A 117 4.58 -35.74 4.15
C ALA A 117 5.76 -34.79 3.93
N HIS A 118 6.83 -35.29 3.29
CA HIS A 118 7.98 -34.45 2.96
C HIS A 118 7.49 -33.28 2.11
N THR A 119 7.73 -32.06 2.60
CA THR A 119 7.30 -30.86 1.89
C THR A 119 8.29 -30.57 0.78
N ILE A 120 7.81 -30.55 -0.47
CA ILE A 120 8.65 -30.31 -1.65
C ILE A 120 8.23 -28.99 -2.28
N LEU A 121 9.22 -28.12 -2.52
CA LEU A 121 9.07 -26.85 -3.22
C LEU A 121 9.68 -26.96 -4.63
N CYS A 122 8.86 -26.74 -5.65
CA CYS A 122 9.27 -26.73 -7.05
C CYS A 122 8.51 -25.65 -7.82
N THR A 123 9.01 -25.29 -9.00
CA THR A 123 8.30 -24.37 -9.90
C THR A 123 7.00 -25.02 -10.40
N THR A 124 5.96 -24.21 -10.60
CA THR A 124 4.69 -24.65 -11.20
C THR A 124 4.77 -24.75 -12.72
N ARG A 125 5.80 -24.17 -13.34
CA ARG A 125 5.99 -24.20 -14.80
C ARG A 125 6.65 -25.50 -15.24
N LEU A 126 6.18 -26.04 -16.37
CA LEU A 126 6.74 -27.24 -17.00
C LEU A 126 7.66 -26.91 -18.18
N ASP A 127 7.47 -25.73 -18.77
CA ASP A 127 8.03 -25.32 -20.05
C ASP A 127 8.81 -24.00 -19.94
N CYS A 128 9.82 -23.83 -20.80
CA CYS A 128 10.62 -22.60 -20.82
C CYS A 128 9.95 -21.47 -21.62
N ILE A 129 9.89 -20.27 -21.03
CA ILE A 129 9.29 -19.07 -21.63
C ILE A 129 10.21 -18.30 -22.60
N PHE A 130 11.53 -18.53 -22.55
CA PHE A 130 12.51 -17.73 -23.31
C PHE A 130 12.94 -18.36 -24.63
N CYS A 131 12.71 -19.65 -24.82
CA CYS A 131 13.11 -20.33 -26.04
C CYS A 131 11.99 -20.22 -27.09
N PRO A 132 12.33 -20.00 -28.38
CA PRO A 132 11.33 -19.96 -29.45
C PRO A 132 10.57 -21.30 -29.52
N ASN A 133 9.25 -21.19 -29.66
CA ASN A 133 8.31 -22.31 -29.77
C ASN A 133 8.32 -22.88 -31.20
N ASP A 134 9.37 -23.62 -31.56
CA ASP A 134 9.40 -24.44 -32.78
C ASP A 134 8.56 -25.71 -32.59
N GLY A 135 7.25 -25.55 -32.36
CA GLY A 135 6.25 -26.63 -32.31
C GLY A 135 6.13 -27.42 -30.99
N ARG A 136 7.16 -27.48 -30.14
CA ARG A 136 7.06 -27.94 -28.74
C ARG A 136 8.00 -27.11 -27.84
N PRO A 137 7.49 -26.45 -26.79
CA PRO A 137 8.36 -25.73 -25.86
C PRO A 137 9.35 -26.70 -25.20
N PRO A 138 10.61 -26.29 -24.95
CA PRO A 138 11.57 -27.16 -24.30
C PRO A 138 11.17 -27.37 -22.84
N THR A 139 10.94 -28.64 -22.50
CA THR A 139 10.59 -29.08 -21.15
C THR A 139 11.73 -28.81 -20.17
N LEU A 140 11.38 -28.38 -18.96
CA LEU A 140 12.35 -28.10 -17.91
C LEU A 140 12.92 -29.39 -17.32
N ARG A 141 14.23 -29.39 -17.03
CA ARG A 141 14.92 -30.50 -16.37
C ARG A 141 15.14 -30.16 -14.89
N ARG A 142 15.00 -31.15 -14.02
CA ARG A 142 15.27 -30.99 -12.59
C ARG A 142 16.78 -31.01 -12.33
N HIS A 143 17.29 -30.14 -11.45
CA HIS A 143 18.62 -30.34 -10.86
C HIS A 143 18.68 -31.66 -10.07
N ARG A 144 19.85 -32.30 -10.07
CA ARG A 144 20.02 -33.61 -9.43
C ARG A 144 19.96 -33.52 -7.91
N ASP A 145 20.52 -32.46 -7.34
CA ASP A 145 20.68 -32.31 -5.89
C ASP A 145 19.63 -31.35 -5.31
N PRO A 146 18.71 -31.83 -4.44
CA PRO A 146 17.78 -30.94 -3.74
C PRO A 146 18.50 -30.09 -2.70
N GLN A 147 18.03 -28.85 -2.54
CA GLN A 147 18.50 -27.98 -1.46
C GLN A 147 17.57 -28.12 -0.25
N GLN A 148 18.13 -28.43 0.91
CA GLN A 148 17.39 -28.44 2.17
C GLN A 148 17.08 -27.00 2.59
N ILE A 149 15.81 -26.71 2.83
CA ILE A 149 15.31 -25.38 3.18
C ILE A 149 14.35 -25.44 4.35
N LEU A 150 14.19 -24.30 5.02
CA LEU A 150 13.26 -24.13 6.12
C LEU A 150 12.08 -23.27 5.67
N LEU A 151 10.88 -23.84 5.69
CA LEU A 151 9.64 -23.19 5.28
C LEU A 151 8.80 -22.82 6.50
N LEU A 152 8.29 -21.59 6.54
CA LEU A 152 7.22 -21.20 7.45
C LEU A 152 5.87 -21.41 6.75
N ASP A 153 5.06 -22.34 7.27
CA ASP A 153 3.73 -22.66 6.73
C ASP A 153 2.68 -21.57 7.06
N ASP A 154 1.48 -21.69 6.48
CA ASP A 154 0.35 -20.79 6.71
C ASP A 154 -0.21 -20.85 8.14
N ARG A 155 0.23 -21.82 8.94
CA ARG A 155 -0.10 -22.00 10.36
C ARG A 155 1.02 -21.52 11.29
N PHE A 156 2.00 -20.77 10.76
CA PHE A 156 3.14 -20.25 11.50
C PHE A 156 4.00 -21.36 12.14
N ARG A 157 4.21 -22.48 11.44
CA ARG A 157 5.08 -23.58 11.87
C ARG A 157 6.26 -23.74 10.94
N TRP A 158 7.43 -24.00 11.53
CA TRP A 158 8.63 -24.34 10.77
C TRP A 158 8.53 -25.79 10.27
N VAL A 159 8.69 -25.95 8.96
CA VAL A 159 8.69 -27.22 8.25
C VAL A 159 9.99 -27.35 7.48
N ASN A 160 10.66 -28.49 7.60
CA ASN A 160 11.81 -28.82 6.74
C ASN A 160 11.29 -29.23 5.37
N ALA A 161 11.78 -28.56 4.32
CA ALA A 161 11.33 -28.78 2.95
C ALA A 161 12.53 -28.96 2.01
N GLU A 162 12.29 -29.67 0.91
CA GLU A 162 13.27 -29.84 -0.17
C GLU A 162 12.94 -28.91 -1.34
N LEU A 163 13.90 -28.09 -1.75
CA LEU A 163 13.79 -27.23 -2.93
C LEU A 163 14.41 -27.92 -4.14
N TYR A 164 13.59 -28.14 -5.16
CA TYR A 164 14.03 -28.57 -6.48
C TYR A 164 13.98 -27.40 -7.46
N VAL A 165 15.16 -27.03 -7.96
CA VAL A 165 15.30 -26.01 -9.01
C VAL A 165 15.22 -26.69 -10.36
N ALA A 166 14.38 -26.15 -11.24
CA ALA A 166 14.29 -26.58 -12.63
C ALA A 166 15.21 -25.72 -13.51
N TYR A 167 15.78 -26.28 -14.58
CA TYR A 167 16.58 -25.53 -15.53
C TYR A 167 16.24 -25.91 -16.98
N CYS A 168 16.38 -24.95 -17.89
CA CYS A 168 16.25 -25.19 -19.32
C CYS A 168 17.60 -25.57 -19.91
N ALA A 169 17.66 -26.72 -20.60
CA ALA A 169 18.90 -27.19 -21.23
C ALA A 169 19.35 -26.35 -22.44
N LYS A 170 18.45 -25.56 -23.05
CA LYS A 170 18.77 -24.73 -24.23
C LYS A 170 19.31 -23.35 -23.83
N CYS A 171 18.57 -22.61 -23.00
CA CYS A 171 18.94 -21.24 -22.62
C CYS A 171 19.68 -21.13 -21.28
N GLY A 172 19.76 -22.22 -20.50
CA GLY A 172 20.39 -22.20 -19.18
C GLY A 172 19.60 -21.41 -18.12
N ALA A 173 18.34 -21.05 -18.39
CA ALA A 173 17.49 -20.38 -17.41
C ALA A 173 17.12 -21.32 -16.26
N GLU A 174 17.20 -20.82 -15.03
CA GLU A 174 16.88 -21.54 -13.78
C GLU A 174 15.55 -21.03 -13.21
N TYR A 175 14.65 -21.95 -12.91
CA TYR A 175 13.29 -21.72 -12.45
C TYR A 175 13.19 -22.11 -10.97
N TYR A 176 13.06 -21.10 -10.12
CA TYR A 176 12.68 -21.23 -8.72
C TYR A 176 11.16 -21.10 -8.57
N PRO A 177 10.59 -21.50 -7.43
CA PRO A 177 9.17 -21.25 -7.13
C PRO A 177 8.77 -19.78 -7.13
N ASP A 178 9.70 -18.86 -6.82
CA ASP A 178 9.42 -17.42 -6.65
C ASP A 178 9.99 -16.51 -7.75
N ARG A 179 10.90 -17.01 -8.58
CA ARG A 179 11.62 -16.23 -9.60
C ARG A 179 12.25 -17.14 -10.66
N ILE A 180 12.55 -16.55 -11.81
CA ILE A 180 13.29 -17.17 -12.90
C ILE A 180 14.57 -16.37 -13.14
N THR A 181 15.73 -17.03 -13.16
CA THR A 181 17.02 -16.41 -13.46
C THR A 181 17.52 -16.85 -14.83
N TYR A 182 17.94 -15.90 -15.67
CA TYR A 182 18.37 -16.16 -17.04
C TYR A 182 19.45 -15.16 -17.49
N HIS A 183 20.05 -15.39 -18.66
CA HIS A 183 21.01 -14.47 -19.28
C HIS A 183 20.29 -13.61 -20.33
N GLU A 184 20.38 -12.28 -20.19
CA GLU A 184 19.69 -11.33 -21.06
C GLU A 184 20.32 -11.28 -22.46
N ASN A 185 21.65 -11.38 -22.57
CA ASN A 185 22.39 -11.47 -23.83
C ASN A 185 23.57 -12.45 -23.68
N GLN A 186 23.91 -13.20 -24.73
CA GLN A 186 25.07 -14.11 -24.72
C GLN A 186 26.43 -13.38 -24.55
N SER A 187 26.45 -12.05 -24.67
CA SER A 187 27.63 -11.18 -24.59
C SER A 187 27.77 -10.42 -23.27
N SER A 188 26.74 -10.34 -22.41
CA SER A 188 26.84 -9.70 -21.10
C SER A 188 26.96 -10.75 -19.99
N SER A 189 27.96 -10.59 -19.11
CA SER A 189 28.24 -11.55 -18.02
C SER A 189 27.21 -11.54 -16.88
N GLY A 190 26.18 -10.68 -16.96
CA GLY A 190 25.20 -10.48 -15.90
C GLY A 190 24.00 -11.42 -16.04
N ARG A 191 23.74 -12.25 -15.03
CA ARG A 191 22.45 -12.94 -14.89
C ARG A 191 21.40 -11.95 -14.39
N VAL A 192 20.22 -12.01 -14.99
CA VAL A 192 19.03 -11.26 -14.57
C VAL A 192 17.99 -12.20 -13.97
N GLN A 193 17.07 -11.65 -13.19
CA GLN A 193 15.94 -12.36 -12.60
C GLN A 193 14.62 -11.68 -12.96
N ARG A 194 13.64 -12.49 -13.36
CA ARG A 194 12.22 -12.15 -13.47
C ARG A 194 11.50 -12.72 -12.25
N LEU A 195 10.65 -11.94 -11.61
CA LEU A 195 9.87 -12.40 -10.45
C LEU A 195 8.59 -13.07 -10.93
N GLU A 196 8.20 -14.18 -10.30
CA GLU A 196 6.87 -14.74 -10.49
C GLU A 196 5.87 -13.95 -9.65
N TYR A 197 4.82 -13.41 -10.27
CA TYR A 197 3.85 -12.53 -9.61
C TYR A 197 2.90 -13.30 -8.67
N ASP A 198 2.59 -14.55 -8.99
CA ASP A 198 1.67 -15.40 -8.21
C ASP A 198 2.37 -16.49 -7.37
N ALA A 199 3.59 -16.22 -6.93
CA ALA A 199 4.34 -17.16 -6.10
C ALA A 199 3.63 -17.39 -4.75
N THR A 200 3.33 -18.66 -4.41
CA THR A 200 2.76 -19.05 -3.11
C THR A 200 3.77 -18.88 -1.97
N TYR A 201 5.05 -19.11 -2.27
CA TYR A 201 6.15 -19.07 -1.30
C TYR A 201 7.20 -18.07 -1.73
N LEU A 202 7.70 -17.30 -0.77
CA LEU A 202 8.67 -16.24 -1.00
C LEU A 202 9.99 -16.57 -0.30
N ARG A 203 11.11 -16.36 -1.00
CA ARG A 203 12.43 -16.50 -0.42
C ARG A 203 12.78 -15.27 0.42
N VAL A 204 13.03 -15.48 1.70
CA VAL A 204 13.27 -14.39 2.67
C VAL A 204 14.74 -14.26 3.05
N SER A 205 15.54 -15.32 2.89
CA SER A 205 16.96 -15.33 3.24
C SER A 205 17.83 -16.01 2.20
N LYS A 206 19.11 -15.61 2.15
CA LYS A 206 20.15 -16.35 1.41
C LYS A 206 20.35 -17.75 1.99
N HIS A 207 20.18 -17.91 3.30
CA HIS A 207 20.34 -19.16 4.07
C HIS A 207 19.16 -20.14 3.95
N GLY A 208 18.39 -20.11 2.86
CA GLY A 208 17.34 -21.11 2.61
C GLY A 208 16.08 -20.98 3.47
N ILE A 209 15.74 -19.78 3.94
CA ILE A 209 14.46 -19.53 4.66
C ILE A 209 13.41 -19.05 3.67
N TRP A 210 12.28 -19.74 3.65
CA TRP A 210 11.11 -19.47 2.84
C TRP A 210 9.88 -19.25 3.72
N MET A 211 8.93 -18.45 3.25
CA MET A 211 7.69 -18.17 3.97
C MET A 211 6.51 -18.18 3.01
N ASP A 212 5.35 -18.63 3.49
CA ASP A 212 4.08 -18.52 2.78
C ASP A 212 3.68 -17.04 2.56
N ARG A 213 3.14 -16.72 1.39
CA ARG A 213 2.64 -15.38 1.03
C ARG A 213 1.57 -14.86 1.98
N ARG A 214 0.79 -15.73 2.63
CA ARG A 214 -0.21 -15.36 3.65
C ARG A 214 0.43 -14.68 4.87
N VAL A 215 1.65 -15.06 5.23
CA VAL A 215 2.42 -14.39 6.29
C VAL A 215 2.75 -12.94 5.89
N ALA A 216 3.11 -12.73 4.61
CA ALA A 216 3.36 -11.38 4.08
C ALA A 216 2.08 -10.52 4.04
N LEU A 217 0.94 -11.11 3.72
CA LEU A 217 -0.36 -10.43 3.77
C LEU A 217 -0.74 -10.04 5.21
N ALA A 218 -0.49 -10.93 6.18
CA ALA A 218 -0.68 -10.63 7.60
C ALA A 218 0.23 -9.47 8.04
N GLN A 219 1.50 -9.47 7.60
CA GLN A 219 2.44 -8.39 7.86
C GLN A 219 1.96 -7.06 7.30
N GLU A 220 1.50 -7.04 6.05
CA GLU A 220 0.99 -5.82 5.42
C GLU A 220 -0.20 -5.24 6.17
N ASN A 221 -1.18 -6.09 6.52
CA ASN A 221 -2.32 -5.67 7.33
C ASN A 221 -1.90 -5.15 8.70
N ALA A 222 -0.88 -5.76 9.31
CA ALA A 222 -0.36 -5.33 10.60
C ALA A 222 0.34 -3.96 10.52
N ILE A 223 1.05 -3.69 9.42
CA ILE A 223 1.66 -2.39 9.16
C ILE A 223 0.58 -1.33 8.91
N LEU A 224 -0.45 -1.63 8.12
CA LEU A 224 -1.47 -0.64 7.76
C LEU A 224 -2.46 -0.34 8.88
N ARG A 225 -2.89 -1.36 9.63
CA ARG A 225 -3.97 -1.22 10.63
C ARG A 225 -3.46 -0.94 12.03
N PHE A 226 -2.35 -1.57 12.40
CA PHE A 226 -1.76 -1.43 13.73
C PHE A 226 -0.51 -0.58 13.72
N HIS A 227 -0.13 -0.05 12.54
CA HIS A 227 1.07 0.74 12.35
C HIS A 227 2.35 0.05 12.86
N SER A 228 2.36 -1.28 12.88
CA SER A 228 3.45 -2.02 13.51
C SER A 228 4.76 -1.86 12.72
N GLY A 229 5.86 -1.62 13.45
CA GLY A 229 7.19 -1.63 12.87
C GLY A 229 7.59 -3.04 12.40
N TRP A 230 8.48 -3.13 11.40
CA TRP A 230 8.99 -4.42 10.91
C TRP A 230 9.68 -5.26 12.01
N ALA A 231 10.29 -4.59 13.00
CA ALA A 231 10.91 -5.24 14.14
C ALA A 231 9.85 -5.85 15.07
N ASN A 232 8.82 -5.08 15.43
CA ASN A 232 7.73 -5.54 16.29
C ASN A 232 6.98 -6.72 15.66
N PHE A 233 6.75 -6.68 14.34
CA PHE A 233 6.16 -7.82 13.64
C PHE A 233 7.06 -9.06 13.67
N ALA A 234 8.38 -8.89 13.50
CA ALA A 234 9.33 -10.01 13.56
C ALA A 234 9.40 -10.62 14.96
N GLU A 235 9.32 -9.79 16.01
CA GLU A 235 9.27 -10.20 17.41
C GLU A 235 7.98 -10.96 17.70
N TRP A 236 6.82 -10.37 17.38
CA TRP A 236 5.51 -11.02 17.51
C TRP A 236 5.47 -12.39 16.82
N LEU A 237 5.97 -12.45 15.58
CA LEU A 237 6.00 -13.69 14.82
C LEU A 237 6.94 -14.72 15.46
N SER A 238 8.10 -14.28 15.95
CA SER A 238 9.04 -15.16 16.66
C SER A 238 8.46 -15.71 17.98
N ASP A 239 7.72 -14.88 18.71
CA ASP A 239 7.10 -15.24 19.98
C ASP A 239 5.90 -16.17 19.77
N THR A 240 5.16 -15.97 18.68
CA THR A 240 4.05 -16.86 18.26
C THR A 240 4.56 -18.25 17.88
N ILE A 241 5.68 -18.34 17.16
CA ILE A 241 6.27 -19.62 16.76
C ILE A 241 6.87 -20.36 17.97
N GLY A 242 7.46 -19.63 18.92
CA GLY A 242 8.04 -20.17 20.16
C GLY A 242 9.24 -21.12 19.96
N ARG A 243 9.75 -21.27 18.74
CA ARG A 243 10.87 -22.16 18.37
C ARG A 243 11.92 -21.44 17.51
N LYS A 244 13.18 -21.86 17.63
CA LYS A 244 14.28 -21.37 16.77
C LYS A 244 14.15 -21.94 15.35
N PRO A 245 14.63 -21.23 14.31
CA PRO A 245 15.28 -19.92 14.35
C PRO A 245 14.29 -18.76 14.55
N ARG A 246 14.71 -17.72 15.27
CA ARG A 246 13.94 -16.47 15.39
C ARG A 246 14.03 -15.69 14.08
N ILE A 247 12.96 -14.99 13.75
CA ILE A 247 12.88 -14.19 12.54
C ILE A 247 13.50 -12.82 12.82
N THR A 248 14.46 -12.45 11.98
CA THR A 248 15.16 -11.16 12.11
C THR A 248 14.37 -10.03 11.44
N THR A 249 14.61 -8.79 11.88
CA THR A 249 14.01 -7.60 11.24
C THR A 249 14.34 -7.50 9.75
N ARG A 250 15.53 -7.93 9.32
CA ARG A 250 15.93 -7.94 7.90
C ARG A 250 15.12 -8.95 7.08
N GLN A 251 14.82 -10.11 7.65
CA GLN A 251 13.96 -11.11 7.02
C GLN A 251 12.52 -10.59 6.91
N SER A 252 11.99 -10.04 8.00
CA SER A 252 10.68 -9.37 8.00
C SER A 252 10.61 -8.25 6.94
N GLN A 253 11.65 -7.42 6.81
CA GLN A 253 11.72 -6.40 5.75
C GLN A 253 11.74 -7.02 4.34
N ARG A 254 12.56 -8.06 4.11
CA ARG A 254 12.65 -8.72 2.80
C ARG A 254 11.30 -9.32 2.40
N LEU A 255 10.60 -9.98 3.33
CA LEU A 255 9.27 -10.55 3.10
C LEU A 255 8.30 -9.48 2.60
N TYR A 256 8.23 -8.34 3.32
CA TYR A 256 7.37 -7.24 2.94
C TYR A 256 7.70 -6.70 1.55
N PHE A 257 8.98 -6.42 1.27
CA PHE A 257 9.39 -5.87 -0.03
C PHE A 257 9.14 -6.84 -1.18
N GLU A 258 9.39 -8.13 -1.01
CA GLU A 258 9.14 -9.16 -2.04
C GLU A 258 7.65 -9.29 -2.38
N HIS A 259 6.78 -9.29 -1.36
CA HIS A 259 5.33 -9.36 -1.55
C HIS A 259 4.77 -8.06 -2.13
N PHE A 260 5.16 -6.92 -1.56
CA PHE A 260 4.66 -5.61 -1.98
C PHE A 260 5.14 -5.24 -3.38
N ALA A 261 6.40 -5.55 -3.74
CA ALA A 261 6.91 -5.35 -5.09
C ALA A 261 6.11 -6.13 -6.13
N ARG A 262 5.84 -7.43 -5.91
CA ARG A 262 5.03 -8.25 -6.83
C ARG A 262 3.63 -7.69 -6.99
N ARG A 263 2.99 -7.28 -5.90
CA ARG A 263 1.66 -6.65 -5.94
C ARG A 263 1.67 -5.36 -6.76
N LEU A 264 2.69 -4.52 -6.60
CA LEU A 264 2.84 -3.30 -7.39
C LEU A 264 3.07 -3.61 -8.87
N ILE A 265 3.98 -4.53 -9.19
CA ILE A 265 4.28 -4.91 -10.58
C ILE A 265 3.02 -5.46 -11.27
N ALA A 266 2.27 -6.33 -10.60
CA ALA A 266 1.00 -6.86 -11.09
C ALA A 266 -0.04 -5.74 -11.27
N ALA A 267 -0.16 -4.82 -10.31
CA ALA A 267 -1.06 -3.68 -10.43
C ALA A 267 -0.72 -2.76 -11.62
N HIS A 268 0.57 -2.67 -11.98
CA HIS A 268 1.07 -1.91 -13.12
C HIS A 268 1.09 -2.65 -14.46
N ASN A 269 0.63 -3.91 -14.51
CA ASN A 269 0.71 -4.78 -15.70
C ASN A 269 2.15 -4.92 -16.24
N LEU A 270 3.16 -4.84 -15.37
CA LEU A 270 4.58 -4.93 -15.73
C LEU A 270 5.17 -6.32 -15.43
N GLU A 271 4.33 -7.35 -15.37
CA GLU A 271 4.70 -8.72 -15.00
C GLU A 271 5.69 -9.37 -15.98
N GLU A 272 5.69 -8.89 -17.23
CA GLU A 272 6.52 -9.42 -18.31
C GLU A 272 7.82 -8.65 -18.50
N ASP A 273 7.76 -7.33 -18.29
CA ASP A 273 8.85 -6.40 -18.62
C ASP A 273 9.79 -6.14 -17.44
N PHE A 274 9.37 -6.45 -16.20
CA PHE A 274 10.17 -6.14 -15.02
C PHE A 274 11.35 -7.11 -14.84
N ILE A 275 12.56 -6.57 -14.94
CA ILE A 275 13.83 -7.30 -14.82
C ILE A 275 14.70 -6.70 -13.72
N VAL A 276 15.33 -7.56 -12.93
CA VAL A 276 16.25 -7.17 -11.83
C VAL A 276 17.55 -7.97 -11.95
N PRO A 277 18.70 -7.47 -11.48
CA PRO A 277 19.90 -8.31 -11.37
C PRO A 277 19.65 -9.58 -10.52
N ALA A 278 20.23 -10.71 -10.93
CA ALA A 278 20.04 -11.97 -10.23
C ALA A 278 20.57 -11.93 -8.79
N HIS A 279 19.84 -12.56 -7.86
CA HIS A 279 20.17 -12.64 -6.43
C HIS A 279 20.33 -11.28 -5.74
N SER A 280 19.60 -10.27 -6.23
CA SER A 280 19.62 -8.91 -5.69
C SER A 280 19.18 -8.85 -4.22
N ASP A 281 19.80 -7.93 -3.47
CA ASP A 281 19.40 -7.64 -2.10
C ASP A 281 18.07 -6.85 -2.06
N ALA A 282 17.52 -6.65 -0.85
CA ALA A 282 16.20 -6.03 -0.71
C ALA A 282 16.20 -4.59 -1.22
N ARG A 283 17.34 -3.93 -1.11
CA ARG A 283 17.51 -2.52 -1.48
C ARG A 283 17.53 -2.37 -3.00
N THR A 284 18.34 -3.16 -3.70
CA THR A 284 18.39 -3.17 -5.17
C THR A 284 17.03 -3.52 -5.77
N LEU A 285 16.30 -4.49 -5.19
CA LEU A 285 14.94 -4.80 -5.64
C LEU A 285 14.03 -3.56 -5.57
N VAL A 286 13.99 -2.89 -4.42
CA VAL A 286 13.14 -1.69 -4.23
C VAL A 286 13.59 -0.54 -5.11
N GLU A 287 14.90 -0.35 -5.32
CA GLU A 287 15.43 0.67 -6.23
C GLU A 287 14.97 0.42 -7.67
N CYS A 288 15.08 -0.81 -8.20
CA CYS A 288 14.59 -1.16 -9.54
C CYS A 288 13.07 -0.96 -9.66
N VAL A 289 12.28 -1.39 -8.67
CA VAL A 289 10.81 -1.20 -8.67
C VAL A 289 10.47 0.29 -8.72
N ARG A 290 11.17 1.13 -7.95
CA ARG A 290 10.95 2.58 -7.92
C ARG A 290 11.32 3.27 -9.23
N GLU A 291 12.42 2.86 -9.86
CA GLU A 291 12.84 3.38 -11.17
C GLU A 291 11.80 3.01 -12.24
N THR A 292 11.24 1.79 -12.18
CA THR A 292 10.27 1.30 -13.17
C THR A 292 8.90 1.97 -13.04
N ILE A 293 8.37 2.12 -11.81
CA ILE A 293 7.03 2.71 -11.58
C ILE A 293 7.05 4.23 -11.71
N GLY A 294 8.15 4.87 -11.28
CA GLY A 294 8.30 6.32 -11.31
C GLY A 294 8.83 6.88 -10.01
N LYS A 295 10.11 7.24 -9.99
CA LYS A 295 10.80 7.78 -8.80
C LYS A 295 10.21 9.08 -8.28
N ASP A 296 9.85 9.98 -9.20
CA ASP A 296 9.42 11.37 -8.93
C ASP A 296 7.93 11.61 -9.19
N GLY A 297 7.21 10.56 -9.58
CA GLY A 297 5.79 10.61 -9.87
C GLY A 297 5.39 9.50 -10.83
N GLY A 298 4.15 9.06 -10.73
CA GLY A 298 3.58 7.97 -11.51
C GLY A 298 2.07 8.08 -11.65
N VAL A 299 1.52 7.30 -12.57
CA VAL A 299 0.09 7.22 -12.87
C VAL A 299 -0.43 5.87 -12.40
N VAL A 300 -1.62 5.86 -11.82
CA VAL A 300 -2.33 4.64 -11.45
C VAL A 300 -2.94 4.03 -12.73
N PRO A 301 -2.54 2.81 -13.12
CA PRO A 301 -3.05 2.14 -14.32
C PRO A 301 -4.57 2.03 -14.30
N GLY A 302 -5.22 2.24 -15.45
CA GLY A 302 -6.68 2.16 -15.60
C GLY A 302 -7.48 3.28 -14.92
N SER A 303 -6.86 4.12 -14.08
CA SER A 303 -7.56 5.21 -13.39
C SER A 303 -8.13 6.28 -14.34
N MET A 304 -7.48 6.49 -15.49
CA MET A 304 -7.89 7.48 -16.50
C MET A 304 -9.20 7.11 -17.21
N GLU A 305 -9.53 5.81 -17.25
CA GLU A 305 -10.74 5.28 -17.88
C GLU A 305 -11.94 5.27 -16.92
N HIS A 306 -11.73 5.59 -15.64
CA HIS A 306 -12.78 5.60 -14.65
C HIS A 306 -13.84 6.66 -14.95
N GLY A 307 -15.08 6.20 -15.19
CA GLY A 307 -16.26 7.04 -15.32
C GLY A 307 -17.37 6.53 -14.41
N CYS A 308 -17.67 7.25 -13.33
CA CYS A 308 -18.84 6.98 -12.49
C CYS A 308 -19.74 8.22 -12.38
N MET A 309 -20.99 8.03 -11.94
CA MET A 309 -21.96 9.13 -11.80
C MET A 309 -21.58 10.18 -10.74
N ARG A 310 -20.63 9.86 -9.85
CA ARG A 310 -20.07 10.82 -8.88
C ARG A 310 -18.89 11.63 -9.44
N CYS A 311 -18.29 11.12 -10.51
CA CYS A 311 -17.12 11.68 -11.16
C CYS A 311 -17.44 12.40 -12.47
N THR A 312 -18.60 12.08 -13.06
CA THR A 312 -19.02 12.57 -14.37
C THR A 312 -20.50 12.90 -14.37
N HIS A 313 -20.86 13.99 -15.03
CA HIS A 313 -22.24 14.28 -15.40
C HIS A 313 -22.29 14.94 -16.78
N LEU A 314 -23.48 15.03 -17.36
CA LEU A 314 -23.70 15.74 -18.62
C LEU A 314 -23.45 17.23 -18.41
N LYS A 315 -22.83 17.89 -19.41
CA LYS A 315 -22.60 19.33 -19.40
C LYS A 315 -23.92 20.08 -19.17
N ARG A 316 -23.93 20.92 -18.14
CA ARG A 316 -25.07 21.74 -17.71
C ARG A 316 -24.92 23.16 -18.23
N TYR A 317 -26.06 23.79 -18.46
CA TYR A 317 -26.13 25.21 -18.85
C TYR A 317 -27.01 25.97 -17.86
N THR A 318 -26.86 27.29 -17.81
CA THR A 318 -27.59 28.15 -16.87
C THR A 318 -29.11 28.01 -17.04
N ALA A 319 -29.58 27.80 -18.27
CA ALA A 319 -30.98 27.52 -18.56
C ALA A 319 -31.49 26.21 -17.93
N ASP A 320 -30.64 25.18 -17.82
CA ASP A 320 -31.01 23.93 -17.16
C ASP A 320 -31.14 24.15 -15.63
N LEU A 321 -30.22 24.91 -15.01
CA LEU A 321 -30.29 25.23 -13.57
C LEU A 321 -31.54 26.06 -13.20
N LEU A 322 -31.89 27.04 -14.03
CA LEU A 322 -33.11 27.83 -13.83
C LEU A 322 -34.37 26.97 -13.97
N ALA A 323 -34.38 26.02 -14.91
CA ALA A 323 -35.47 25.05 -15.06
C ALA A 323 -35.57 24.07 -13.87
N GLU A 324 -34.45 23.74 -13.23
CA GLU A 324 -34.38 22.94 -12.00
C GLU A 324 -34.79 23.73 -10.74
N GLY A 325 -35.05 25.03 -10.84
CA GLY A 325 -35.49 25.88 -9.73
C GLY A 325 -34.34 26.39 -8.84
N ALA A 326 -33.12 26.49 -9.37
CA ALA A 326 -31.99 27.04 -8.63
C ALA A 326 -32.21 28.51 -8.24
N VAL A 327 -31.96 28.85 -6.97
CA VAL A 327 -31.93 30.25 -6.50
C VAL A 327 -30.55 30.81 -6.79
N LEU A 328 -30.43 31.62 -7.85
CA LEU A 328 -29.18 32.28 -8.23
C LEU A 328 -29.17 33.71 -7.68
N ASN A 329 -28.08 34.09 -7.01
CA ASN A 329 -27.89 35.46 -6.54
C ASN A 329 -27.00 36.20 -7.55
N GLU A 330 -27.59 37.05 -8.38
CA GLU A 330 -26.87 37.78 -9.44
C GLU A 330 -25.78 38.74 -8.88
N ASN A 331 -25.91 39.16 -7.61
CA ASN A 331 -25.05 40.17 -6.99
C ASN A 331 -23.90 39.63 -6.11
N THR A 332 -23.78 38.31 -5.89
CA THR A 332 -22.74 37.75 -5.00
C THR A 332 -21.77 36.82 -5.73
N THR A 333 -20.48 37.13 -5.66
CA THR A 333 -19.37 36.24 -6.09
C THR A 333 -19.03 35.20 -5.02
N GLY A 334 -20.01 34.82 -4.20
CA GLY A 334 -19.86 33.87 -3.11
C GLY A 334 -19.82 32.42 -3.60
N VAL A 335 -19.46 31.52 -2.69
CA VAL A 335 -19.49 30.07 -2.91
C VAL A 335 -20.74 29.49 -2.25
N ILE A 336 -21.44 28.62 -2.95
CA ILE A 336 -22.58 27.89 -2.40
C ILE A 336 -22.13 27.00 -1.22
N ASP A 337 -22.94 26.96 -0.15
CA ASP A 337 -22.67 26.24 1.10
C ASP A 337 -21.43 26.73 1.89
N ALA A 338 -21.00 27.99 1.70
CA ALA A 338 -19.94 28.61 2.52
C ALA A 338 -20.46 29.91 3.18
N PRO A 339 -20.12 30.17 4.46
CA PRO A 339 -20.46 31.44 5.09
C PRO A 339 -19.74 32.60 4.40
N GLU A 340 -20.43 33.73 4.20
CA GLU A 340 -19.79 35.01 3.80
C GLU A 340 -18.88 35.49 4.94
N LEU A 341 -17.65 34.98 4.98
CA LEU A 341 -16.62 35.49 5.86
C LEU A 341 -15.76 36.46 5.06
N VAL A 342 -16.00 37.76 5.28
CA VAL A 342 -15.11 38.82 4.81
C VAL A 342 -13.91 38.84 5.75
N GLN A 343 -12.79 38.24 5.34
CA GLN A 343 -11.49 38.51 5.96
C GLN A 343 -10.64 39.33 4.99
N GLU A 344 -10.07 40.44 5.49
CA GLU A 344 -9.12 41.25 4.75
C GLU A 344 -7.81 40.45 4.58
N GLY A 345 -7.46 40.08 3.34
CA GLY A 345 -6.26 39.29 3.07
C GLY A 345 -5.66 39.46 1.66
N ALA A 346 -4.34 39.68 1.66
CA ALA A 346 -3.31 39.64 0.59
C ALA A 346 -3.47 40.56 -0.65
N PRO A 347 -2.37 41.11 -1.22
CA PRO A 347 -2.39 41.92 -2.43
C PRO A 347 -2.71 41.05 -3.66
N GLY A 348 -3.79 41.38 -4.36
CA GLY A 348 -4.28 40.69 -5.55
C GLY A 348 -4.61 41.64 -6.70
N ILE A 349 -5.00 41.10 -7.85
CA ILE A 349 -5.42 41.91 -9.00
C ILE A 349 -6.76 42.58 -8.66
N THR A 350 -6.79 43.91 -8.62
CA THR A 350 -7.95 44.68 -8.15
C THR A 350 -8.94 45.06 -9.26
N SER A 351 -8.60 44.87 -10.54
CA SER A 351 -9.46 45.20 -11.68
C SER A 351 -9.44 44.15 -12.80
N GLU A 352 -10.55 43.94 -13.52
CA GLU A 352 -10.57 43.10 -14.75
C GLU A 352 -9.58 43.64 -15.82
N GLY A 353 -9.22 44.92 -15.73
CA GLY A 353 -8.27 45.64 -16.57
C GLY A 353 -6.81 45.26 -16.38
N ASP A 354 -6.49 44.39 -15.42
CA ASP A 354 -5.14 43.91 -15.10
C ASP A 354 -4.98 42.39 -15.34
N LEU A 355 -6.04 41.70 -15.80
CA LEU A 355 -5.97 40.28 -16.17
C LEU A 355 -5.07 40.09 -17.41
N PRO A 356 -4.35 38.96 -17.54
CA PRO A 356 -3.66 38.63 -18.79
C PRO A 356 -4.59 38.77 -20.01
N PRO A 357 -4.15 39.38 -21.12
CA PRO A 357 -5.00 39.72 -22.25
C PRO A 357 -5.71 38.49 -22.85
N GLU A 358 -5.07 37.30 -22.83
CA GLU A 358 -5.68 36.08 -23.36
C GLU A 358 -6.89 35.62 -22.52
N LEU A 359 -6.81 35.75 -21.18
CA LEU A 359 -7.92 35.43 -20.27
C LEU A 359 -9.10 36.40 -20.40
N ARG A 360 -8.90 37.61 -20.94
CA ARG A 360 -10.01 38.54 -21.21
C ARG A 360 -10.81 38.15 -22.46
N THR A 361 -10.14 37.54 -23.43
CA THR A 361 -10.73 37.15 -24.72
C THR A 361 -11.41 35.79 -24.70
N LEU A 362 -11.10 34.95 -23.71
CA LEU A 362 -11.67 33.61 -23.61
C LEU A 362 -13.13 33.65 -23.10
N PRO A 363 -14.03 32.86 -23.71
CA PRO A 363 -15.41 32.79 -23.24
C PRO A 363 -15.44 32.21 -21.82
N LYS A 364 -16.02 32.97 -20.87
CA LYS A 364 -16.18 32.56 -19.45
C LYS A 364 -16.97 31.24 -19.34
N GLN A 365 -17.88 31.00 -20.29
CA GLN A 365 -18.63 29.76 -20.50
C GLN A 365 -18.94 29.58 -21.99
N GLN A 366 -18.85 28.34 -22.51
CA GLN A 366 -19.31 28.04 -23.86
C GLN A 366 -20.84 27.90 -23.87
N GLU A 367 -21.51 28.69 -24.71
CA GLU A 367 -22.95 28.59 -24.92
C GLU A 367 -23.34 27.27 -25.60
N ARG A 368 -24.57 26.82 -25.37
CA ARG A 368 -25.09 25.60 -25.99
C ARG A 368 -25.34 25.85 -27.47
N VAL A 369 -24.65 25.11 -28.34
CA VAL A 369 -25.03 25.05 -29.75
C VAL A 369 -26.30 24.18 -29.89
N PRO A 370 -27.41 24.73 -30.42
CA PRO A 370 -28.63 23.95 -30.61
C PRO A 370 -28.39 22.77 -31.57
N GLY A 371 -28.74 21.55 -31.16
CA GLY A 371 -28.63 20.34 -31.99
C GLY A 371 -27.35 19.51 -31.83
N SER A 372 -26.33 19.98 -31.10
CA SER A 372 -25.14 19.16 -30.80
C SER A 372 -25.37 18.24 -29.59
N ALA A 373 -24.80 17.03 -29.61
CA ALA A 373 -24.79 16.12 -28.46
C ALA A 373 -24.10 16.78 -27.25
N ARG A 374 -24.66 16.62 -26.04
CA ARG A 374 -24.08 17.15 -24.81
C ARG A 374 -22.80 16.37 -24.47
N GLY A 375 -21.71 17.08 -24.22
CA GLY A 375 -20.48 16.48 -23.70
C GLY A 375 -20.62 16.06 -22.23
N TYR A 376 -19.65 15.29 -21.74
CA TYR A 376 -19.52 14.93 -20.33
C TYR A 376 -18.47 15.80 -19.67
N THR A 377 -18.74 16.20 -18.43
CA THR A 377 -17.84 17.00 -17.60
C THR A 377 -17.26 16.12 -16.50
N ARG A 378 -15.95 16.24 -16.23
CA ARG A 378 -15.24 15.48 -15.18
C ARG A 378 -14.42 16.39 -14.29
N LEU A 379 -14.38 16.09 -12.99
CA LEU A 379 -13.62 16.85 -12.00
C LEU A 379 -12.55 16.00 -11.32
N ALA A 380 -11.32 16.48 -11.35
CA ALA A 380 -10.20 15.96 -10.58
C ALA A 380 -9.86 16.92 -9.42
N VAL A 381 -9.33 16.37 -8.34
CA VAL A 381 -8.92 17.11 -7.13
C VAL A 381 -7.47 16.77 -6.85
N MET A 382 -6.67 17.80 -6.61
CA MET A 382 -5.25 17.68 -6.32
C MET A 382 -4.93 18.33 -4.97
N ASP A 383 -4.10 17.64 -4.18
CA ASP A 383 -3.67 18.13 -2.88
C ASP A 383 -2.31 17.51 -2.46
N GLY A 384 -1.59 18.26 -1.62
CA GLY A 384 -0.27 17.96 -1.10
C GLY A 384 -0.27 17.44 0.33
N LYS A 385 0.12 16.18 0.53
CA LYS A 385 0.33 15.62 1.87
C LYS A 385 1.81 15.51 2.23
N THR A 386 2.20 16.07 3.38
CA THR A 386 3.51 15.75 3.98
C THR A 386 3.45 14.38 4.66
N ILE A 387 4.35 13.48 4.27
CA ILE A 387 4.57 12.17 4.90
C ILE A 387 5.93 12.23 5.61
N THR A 388 5.90 12.43 6.92
CA THR A 388 6.89 13.25 7.65
C THR A 388 8.22 12.55 7.98
N HIS A 389 8.37 11.24 7.73
CA HIS A 389 9.39 10.47 8.48
C HIS A 389 10.41 9.61 7.69
N ARG A 390 10.31 9.42 6.36
CA ARG A 390 11.30 8.56 5.64
C ARG A 390 11.78 9.04 4.27
N CYS A 391 11.20 10.09 3.71
CA CYS A 391 11.70 10.65 2.45
C CYS A 391 12.78 11.71 2.73
N GLN A 392 13.82 11.28 3.47
CA GLN A 392 14.99 12.10 3.71
C GLN A 392 15.87 12.14 2.47
N ILE A 393 16.16 13.35 2.01
CA ILE A 393 17.04 13.66 0.89
C ILE A 393 18.32 14.29 1.43
N CYS A 394 19.33 14.33 0.57
CA CYS A 394 20.60 14.98 0.85
C CYS A 394 20.41 16.39 1.43
N ALA A 395 21.25 16.77 2.40
CA ALA A 395 21.22 18.10 3.00
C ALA A 395 21.60 19.22 2.01
N VAL A 396 22.25 18.89 0.89
CA VAL A 396 22.66 19.85 -0.15
C VAL A 396 21.44 20.37 -0.91
N ASN A 397 21.35 21.70 -1.07
CA ASN A 397 20.19 22.36 -1.69
C ASN A 397 19.81 21.80 -3.08
N THR A 398 20.80 21.47 -3.91
CA THR A 398 20.61 21.01 -5.30
C THR A 398 20.37 19.52 -5.45
N CYS A 399 20.48 18.74 -4.38
CA CYS A 399 20.48 17.28 -4.48
C CYS A 399 19.18 16.66 -3.96
N ASN A 400 18.52 15.90 -4.83
CA ASN A 400 17.33 15.11 -4.48
C ASN A 400 17.68 13.62 -4.21
N GLY A 401 18.97 13.33 -4.05
CA GLY A 401 19.48 11.97 -3.87
C GLY A 401 19.05 11.37 -2.53
N PRO A 402 18.76 10.05 -2.47
CA PRO A 402 18.49 9.37 -1.22
C PRO A 402 19.71 9.36 -0.31
N LEU A 403 19.49 9.35 1.00
CA LEU A 403 20.57 9.22 1.96
C LEU A 403 21.25 7.85 1.88
N MET A 404 22.58 7.85 2.12
CA MET A 404 23.35 6.62 2.32
C MET A 404 22.90 5.86 3.58
N ASN A 405 22.63 6.60 4.66
CA ASN A 405 22.22 6.07 5.94
C ASN A 405 21.05 6.90 6.50
N TYR A 406 19.87 6.30 6.59
CA TYR A 406 18.67 6.96 7.10
C TYR A 406 18.63 7.11 8.62
N LYS A 407 19.53 6.47 9.38
CA LYS A 407 19.60 6.62 10.84
C LYS A 407 20.34 7.90 11.24
N ASN A 408 21.58 8.05 10.74
CA ASN A 408 22.49 9.14 11.16
C ASN A 408 23.13 9.89 9.97
N GLY A 409 22.76 9.56 8.73
CA GLY A 409 23.35 10.16 7.54
C GLY A 409 22.72 11.50 7.17
N ARG A 410 23.54 12.39 6.61
CA ARG A 410 23.12 13.73 6.15
C ARG A 410 23.20 13.90 4.63
N PHE A 411 24.01 13.08 3.97
CA PHE A 411 24.35 13.21 2.56
C PHE A 411 24.03 11.95 1.76
N CYS A 412 23.83 12.11 0.45
CA CYS A 412 23.77 11.01 -0.51
C CYS A 412 25.18 10.47 -0.82
N LYS A 413 25.27 9.41 -1.64
CA LYS A 413 26.54 8.79 -2.05
C LYS A 413 27.50 9.80 -2.68
N ASP A 414 26.98 10.68 -3.54
CA ASP A 414 27.78 11.65 -4.31
C ASP A 414 28.26 12.83 -3.47
N HIS A 415 27.57 13.14 -2.36
CA HIS A 415 27.90 14.26 -1.47
C HIS A 415 28.50 13.80 -0.13
N HIS A 416 29.00 12.56 -0.06
CA HIS A 416 29.58 12.01 1.17
C HIS A 416 30.76 12.86 1.69
N GLU A 417 31.58 13.40 0.77
CA GLU A 417 32.73 14.27 1.07
C GLU A 417 32.34 15.61 1.70
N MET A 418 31.11 16.07 1.49
CA MET A 418 30.60 17.28 2.18
C MET A 418 30.35 17.03 3.67
N GLY A 419 30.40 15.76 4.12
CA GLY A 419 30.41 15.39 5.54
C GLY A 419 31.63 15.88 6.32
N SER A 420 32.77 16.07 5.65
CA SER A 420 34.00 16.62 6.25
C SER A 420 34.09 18.14 6.18
N VAL A 421 33.09 18.83 5.62
CA VAL A 421 33.00 20.29 5.56
C VAL A 421 32.02 20.80 6.61
N CYS A 422 32.35 21.94 7.21
CA CYS A 422 31.51 22.60 8.22
C CYS A 422 30.07 22.73 7.72
N GLY A 423 29.10 22.34 8.56
CA GLY A 423 27.67 22.33 8.18
C GLY A 423 27.02 23.71 7.96
N ILE A 424 27.79 24.80 8.00
CA ILE A 424 27.37 26.13 7.54
C ILE A 424 27.92 26.28 6.12
N VAL A 425 27.02 26.39 5.14
CA VAL A 425 27.37 26.32 3.71
C VAL A 425 28.39 27.41 3.32
N ALA A 426 28.33 28.58 3.96
CA ALA A 426 29.23 29.70 3.67
C ALA A 426 30.67 29.53 4.23
N CYS A 427 30.96 28.53 5.06
CA CYS A 427 32.24 28.44 5.77
C CYS A 427 33.36 27.75 4.99
N GLY A 428 33.05 26.66 4.27
CA GLY A 428 34.03 25.87 3.49
C GLY A 428 35.18 25.20 4.27
N ARG A 429 35.31 25.38 5.59
CA ARG A 429 36.40 24.82 6.41
C ARG A 429 36.14 23.36 6.81
N PRO A 430 37.18 22.54 7.06
CA PRO A 430 37.01 21.18 7.53
C PRO A 430 36.38 21.11 8.93
N VAL A 431 35.68 20.01 9.19
CA VAL A 431 35.01 19.70 10.46
C VAL A 431 36.02 19.27 11.53
N SER A 432 35.77 19.65 12.79
CA SER A 432 36.53 19.16 13.94
C SER A 432 36.08 17.75 14.35
N GLU A 433 36.99 16.86 14.73
CA GLU A 433 36.68 15.46 15.07
C GLU A 433 35.48 15.33 16.03
N GLY A 434 34.50 14.51 15.64
CA GLY A 434 33.28 14.27 16.44
C GLY A 434 32.22 15.38 16.40
N THR A 435 32.43 16.47 15.66
CA THR A 435 31.47 17.58 15.53
C THR A 435 30.91 17.71 14.11
N VAL A 436 30.03 18.70 13.90
CA VAL A 436 29.38 18.99 12.60
C VAL A 436 29.83 20.35 12.04
N THR A 437 30.71 21.05 12.76
CA THR A 437 31.14 22.43 12.51
C THR A 437 32.67 22.54 12.51
N CYS A 438 33.21 23.67 12.02
CA CYS A 438 34.64 23.95 12.08
C CYS A 438 35.09 24.40 13.48
N ASN A 439 36.38 24.70 13.64
CA ASN A 439 36.95 25.21 14.90
C ASN A 439 36.53 26.65 15.25
N ASN A 440 35.65 27.28 14.48
CA ASN A 440 35.17 28.63 14.78
C ASN A 440 34.14 28.58 15.94
N GLU A 441 34.36 29.40 16.97
CA GLU A 441 33.50 29.43 18.16
C GLU A 441 32.07 29.86 17.82
N SER A 442 31.89 30.83 16.92
CA SER A 442 30.56 31.29 16.49
C SER A 442 29.74 30.17 15.81
N HIS A 443 30.40 29.29 15.06
CA HIS A 443 29.74 28.16 14.38
C HIS A 443 29.35 27.06 15.37
N ARG A 444 30.20 26.80 16.38
CA ARG A 444 29.91 25.84 17.45
C ARG A 444 28.78 26.31 18.36
N GLU A 445 28.77 27.59 18.72
CA GLU A 445 27.70 28.18 19.53
C GLU A 445 26.37 28.17 18.80
N TRP A 446 26.37 28.47 17.50
CA TRP A 446 25.17 28.39 16.66
C TRP A 446 24.65 26.95 16.62
N HIS A 447 25.51 25.95 16.37
CA HIS A 447 25.12 24.54 16.36
C HIS A 447 24.61 24.05 17.73
N ARG A 448 25.19 24.51 18.84
CA ARG A 448 24.73 24.20 20.20
C ARG A 448 23.33 24.78 20.47
N LYS A 449 23.09 26.04 20.09
CA LYS A 449 21.76 26.67 20.19
C LYS A 449 20.74 25.97 19.28
N TYR A 450 21.15 25.59 18.08
CA TYR A 450 20.34 24.79 17.15
C TYR A 450 19.97 23.42 17.74
N LEU A 451 20.91 22.68 18.34
CA LEU A 451 20.63 21.41 19.02
C LEU A 451 19.73 21.59 20.25
N ASN A 452 19.87 22.67 21.01
CA ASN A 452 18.98 22.95 22.13
C ASN A 452 17.54 23.25 21.67
N ARG A 453 17.37 23.98 20.56
CA ARG A 453 16.06 24.31 19.97
C ARG A 453 15.41 23.09 19.30
N PHE A 454 16.16 22.37 18.46
CA PHE A 454 15.61 21.34 17.59
C PHE A 454 15.91 19.90 18.02
N GLY A 455 16.81 19.69 18.99
CA GLY A 455 17.20 18.36 19.47
C GLY A 455 16.18 17.70 20.40
N ARG A 456 15.25 18.47 20.99
CA ARG A 456 14.22 17.98 21.92
C ARG A 456 12.79 17.95 21.36
N LEU A 457 12.54 18.53 20.19
CA LEU A 457 11.20 18.62 19.61
C LEU A 457 11.13 17.83 18.30
N SER A 458 10.20 16.86 18.24
CA SER A 458 9.77 16.28 16.97
C SER A 458 9.16 17.38 16.10
N PHE A 459 9.37 17.32 14.78
CA PHE A 459 8.90 18.32 13.80
C PHE A 459 7.41 18.73 13.97
N PRO A 460 6.47 17.82 14.30
CA PRO A 460 5.08 18.18 14.57
C PRO A 460 4.89 19.04 15.83
N GLY A 461 5.77 18.92 16.82
CA GLY A 461 5.76 19.74 18.04
C GLY A 461 6.22 21.17 17.76
N VAL A 462 7.26 21.34 16.94
CA VAL A 462 7.74 22.67 16.50
C VAL A 462 6.69 23.36 15.63
N GLN A 463 6.13 22.66 14.63
CA GLN A 463 5.07 23.22 13.79
C GLN A 463 3.77 23.49 14.58
N ARG A 464 3.39 22.66 15.56
CA ARG A 464 2.25 22.97 16.44
C ARG A 464 2.48 24.21 17.27
N VAL A 465 3.69 24.40 17.79
CA VAL A 465 4.02 25.59 18.60
C VAL A 465 4.03 26.84 17.72
N ILE A 466 4.63 26.79 16.53
CA ILE A 466 4.63 27.90 15.57
C ILE A 466 3.19 28.24 15.11
N ARG A 467 2.38 27.23 14.75
CA ARG A 467 0.97 27.44 14.37
C ARG A 467 0.13 28.00 15.53
N ARG A 468 0.34 27.52 16.76
CA ARG A 468 -0.34 28.05 17.96
C ARG A 468 0.07 29.48 18.28
N GLN A 469 1.33 29.85 18.05
CA GLN A 469 1.82 31.21 18.25
C GLN A 469 1.24 32.17 17.20
N ALA A 470 1.29 31.79 15.91
CA ALA A 470 0.68 32.58 14.83
C ALA A 470 -0.84 32.74 15.01
N ALA A 471 -1.55 31.67 15.45
CA ALA A 471 -2.98 31.73 15.74
C ALA A 471 -3.32 32.56 17.00
N GLY A 472 -2.44 32.56 18.00
CA GLY A 472 -2.59 33.37 19.22
C GLY A 472 -2.38 34.87 18.97
N GLU A 473 -1.41 35.22 18.13
CA GLU A 473 -1.15 36.61 17.69
C GLU A 473 -2.32 37.16 16.85
N ALA A 474 -2.90 36.34 15.96
CA ALA A 474 -4.09 36.73 15.19
C ALA A 474 -5.36 36.88 16.05
N ALA A 475 -5.42 36.23 17.22
CA ALA A 475 -6.59 36.22 18.11
C ALA A 475 -6.48 37.17 19.32
N GLY A 476 -5.40 37.96 19.44
CA GLY A 476 -5.21 38.93 20.52
C GLY A 476 -5.10 38.33 21.93
N LEU A 477 -4.82 37.03 22.05
CA LEU A 477 -4.62 36.34 23.34
C LEU A 477 -3.21 36.63 23.88
N GLN A 478 -3.08 36.83 25.19
CA GLN A 478 -1.76 37.07 25.80
C GLN A 478 -0.78 35.92 25.50
N PRO A 479 0.49 36.23 25.17
CA PRO A 479 1.46 35.21 24.82
C PRO A 479 1.74 34.31 26.03
N GLY A 480 1.45 33.01 25.89
CA GLY A 480 2.04 31.99 26.76
C GLY A 480 3.57 32.01 26.64
N PRO A 481 4.32 31.29 27.50
CA PRO A 481 5.78 31.39 27.57
C PRO A 481 6.40 31.28 26.18
N ALA A 482 6.91 32.41 25.69
CA ALA A 482 7.56 32.49 24.41
C ALA A 482 8.82 31.62 24.47
N LEU A 483 8.98 30.74 23.48
CA LEU A 483 10.26 30.09 23.21
C LEU A 483 11.19 31.14 22.58
N HIS A 484 11.51 32.21 23.31
CA HIS A 484 12.48 33.21 22.88
C HIS A 484 13.87 32.60 22.98
N SER A 485 14.29 31.99 21.88
CA SER A 485 15.69 31.75 21.59
C SER A 485 15.88 32.03 20.11
N GLU A 486 15.94 33.31 19.77
CA GLU A 486 16.36 33.74 18.44
C GLU A 486 17.72 33.09 18.13
N LEU A 487 17.82 32.45 16.97
CA LEU A 487 19.10 31.93 16.50
C LEU A 487 20.03 33.13 16.31
N PRO A 488 21.28 33.07 16.81
CA PRO A 488 22.18 34.21 16.69
C PRO A 488 22.46 34.49 15.22
N GLU A 489 22.57 35.76 14.88
CA GLU A 489 23.01 36.18 13.56
C GLU A 489 24.43 35.65 13.31
N LEU A 490 24.66 35.20 12.08
CA LEU A 490 25.96 34.69 11.67
C LEU A 490 26.39 35.43 10.40
N ASN A 491 27.49 36.18 10.48
CA ASN A 491 28.05 36.94 9.36
C ASN A 491 27.03 37.89 8.68
N GLY A 492 26.20 38.59 9.48
CA GLY A 492 25.20 39.54 8.97
C GLY A 492 23.94 38.91 8.39
N VAL A 493 23.74 37.59 8.55
CA VAL A 493 22.52 36.89 8.16
C VAL A 493 21.71 36.55 9.40
N ALA A 494 20.44 36.96 9.41
CA ALA A 494 19.48 36.61 10.46
C ALA A 494 19.46 35.09 10.70
N GLY A 495 19.43 34.66 11.97
CA GLY A 495 19.65 33.26 12.34
C GLY A 495 18.73 32.24 11.64
N ASP A 496 17.49 32.61 11.30
CA ASP A 496 16.55 31.74 10.58
C ASP A 496 16.86 31.60 9.07
N ASN A 497 17.64 32.52 8.50
CA ASN A 497 18.05 32.52 7.09
C ASN A 497 19.44 31.88 6.86
N VAL A 498 20.10 31.43 7.93
CA VAL A 498 21.42 30.77 7.82
C VAL A 498 21.26 29.41 7.14
N LEU A 499 21.82 29.28 5.94
CA LEU A 499 21.86 28.04 5.19
C LEU A 499 22.79 27.02 5.87
N HIS A 500 22.21 25.92 6.33
CA HIS A 500 22.89 24.89 7.10
C HIS A 500 22.58 23.48 6.58
N THR A 501 23.53 22.55 6.76
CA THR A 501 23.44 21.12 6.38
C THR A 501 23.53 20.19 7.61
N PHE A 502 23.12 20.70 8.78
CA PHE A 502 23.16 19.95 10.03
C PHE A 502 22.18 18.78 10.09
N ARG A 503 21.13 18.81 9.26
CA ARG A 503 20.14 17.74 9.13
C ARG A 503 19.93 17.38 7.67
N ALA A 504 19.59 16.13 7.44
CA ALA A 504 19.00 15.73 6.16
C ALA A 504 17.70 16.51 5.94
N LYS A 505 17.44 16.86 4.69
CA LYS A 505 16.18 17.51 4.32
C LYS A 505 15.09 16.47 4.15
N THR A 506 13.84 16.87 4.30
CA THR A 506 12.69 16.03 3.97
C THR A 506 12.06 16.52 2.68
N THR A 507 11.41 15.61 1.97
CA THR A 507 10.52 15.97 0.86
C THR A 507 9.40 16.85 1.42
N TYR A 508 9.06 17.95 0.76
CA TYR A 508 8.09 18.92 1.26
C TYR A 508 6.68 18.33 1.32
N CYS A 509 6.17 17.87 0.18
CA CYS A 509 4.89 17.17 0.09
C CYS A 509 4.88 16.14 -1.04
N LEU A 510 4.02 15.14 -0.88
CA LEU A 510 3.58 14.25 -1.94
C LEU A 510 2.29 14.85 -2.50
N GLN A 511 2.34 15.31 -3.75
CA GLN A 511 1.16 15.76 -4.47
C GLN A 511 0.42 14.55 -5.01
N THR A 512 -0.88 14.46 -4.72
CA THR A 512 -1.74 13.40 -5.20
C THR A 512 -2.88 13.99 -5.99
N VAL A 513 -3.30 13.29 -7.04
CA VAL A 513 -4.41 13.70 -7.90
C VAL A 513 -5.40 12.54 -7.94
N GLN A 514 -6.68 12.85 -7.75
CA GLN A 514 -7.75 11.87 -7.75
C GLN A 514 -9.00 12.42 -8.42
N TRP A 515 -9.90 11.54 -8.80
CA TRP A 515 -11.23 11.96 -9.25
C TRP A 515 -12.13 12.32 -8.06
N SER A 516 -13.18 13.11 -8.28
CA SER A 516 -14.15 13.54 -7.25
C SER A 516 -14.93 12.42 -6.54
N CYS A 517 -14.72 11.17 -6.92
CA CYS A 517 -15.25 9.96 -6.28
C CYS A 517 -14.23 9.29 -5.35
N GLY A 518 -13.00 9.82 -5.26
CA GLY A 518 -11.91 9.31 -4.43
C GLY A 518 -11.00 8.30 -5.14
N CYS A 519 -11.19 8.06 -6.45
CA CYS A 519 -10.33 7.16 -7.21
C CYS A 519 -9.00 7.86 -7.56
N PRO A 520 -7.84 7.35 -7.10
CA PRO A 520 -6.55 7.99 -7.35
C PRO A 520 -6.14 7.87 -8.82
N ILE A 521 -5.63 8.96 -9.38
CA ILE A 521 -5.18 9.07 -10.77
C ILE A 521 -3.67 8.98 -10.85
N GLY A 522 -2.98 9.76 -10.02
CA GLY A 522 -1.53 9.88 -10.10
C GLY A 522 -0.96 10.65 -8.92
N TRP A 523 0.36 10.69 -8.86
CA TRP A 523 1.08 11.36 -7.79
C TRP A 523 2.42 11.91 -8.28
N GLY A 524 2.96 12.88 -7.56
CA GLY A 524 4.27 13.48 -7.80
C GLY A 524 4.92 13.98 -6.51
N LYS A 525 6.25 14.12 -6.51
CA LYS A 525 6.99 14.59 -5.33
C LYS A 525 7.41 16.05 -5.47
N CYS A 526 7.03 16.87 -4.50
CA CYS A 526 7.55 18.22 -4.34
C CYS A 526 8.67 18.21 -3.31
N TYR A 527 9.90 18.42 -3.75
CA TYR A 527 11.08 18.27 -2.90
C TYR A 527 11.33 19.44 -1.96
N ARG A 528 11.27 20.67 -2.49
CA ARG A 528 11.65 21.89 -1.73
C ARG A 528 10.45 22.71 -1.30
N SER A 529 9.51 22.86 -2.20
CA SER A 529 8.32 23.66 -2.05
C SER A 529 7.28 23.15 -3.03
N GLU A 530 6.04 23.37 -2.66
CA GLU A 530 4.91 23.27 -3.55
C GLU A 530 4.85 24.53 -4.42
N SER A 531 5.69 24.55 -5.46
CA SER A 531 5.78 25.68 -6.38
C SER A 531 5.01 25.38 -7.66
N SER A 532 4.35 26.40 -8.23
CA SER A 532 3.55 26.27 -9.46
C SER A 532 4.30 25.57 -10.61
N PRO A 533 5.61 25.80 -10.85
CA PRO A 533 6.35 25.06 -11.89
C PRO A 533 6.51 23.56 -11.61
N GLN A 534 6.62 23.14 -10.34
CA GLN A 534 6.69 21.72 -9.99
C GLN A 534 5.33 21.06 -10.14
N VAL A 535 4.27 21.74 -9.70
CA VAL A 535 2.89 21.27 -9.85
C VAL A 535 2.54 21.11 -11.32
N LEU A 536 2.89 22.09 -12.17
CA LEU A 536 2.70 22.00 -13.63
C LEU A 536 3.41 20.78 -14.23
N LYS A 537 4.67 20.52 -13.84
CA LYS A 537 5.40 19.32 -14.29
C LYS A 537 4.72 18.01 -13.87
N ILE A 538 4.09 17.98 -12.70
CA ILE A 538 3.39 16.80 -12.19
C ILE A 538 2.13 16.54 -13.02
N ILE A 539 1.30 17.56 -13.24
CA ILE A 539 0.08 17.41 -14.05
C ILE A 539 0.41 17.10 -15.52
N ASP A 540 1.44 17.72 -16.09
CA ASP A 540 1.88 17.42 -17.46
C ASP A 540 2.30 15.95 -17.58
N LYS A 541 3.11 15.45 -16.63
CA LYS A 541 3.56 14.06 -16.60
C LYS A 541 2.40 13.07 -16.45
N ILE A 542 1.39 13.38 -15.64
CA ILE A 542 0.25 12.50 -15.40
C ILE A 542 -0.58 12.30 -16.68
N TRP A 543 -0.76 13.34 -17.49
CA TRP A 543 -1.59 13.32 -18.70
C TRP A 543 -0.80 13.27 -20.03
N GLU A 544 0.52 13.15 -19.98
CA GLU A 544 1.39 13.10 -21.18
C GLU A 544 0.97 11.98 -22.14
N SER A 545 0.74 10.77 -21.62
CA SER A 545 0.35 9.61 -22.43
C SER A 545 -1.09 9.65 -22.93
N ASN A 546 -1.98 10.43 -22.29
CA ASN A 546 -3.41 10.46 -22.60
C ASN A 546 -3.96 11.90 -22.56
N PRO A 547 -3.60 12.77 -23.53
CA PRO A 547 -4.03 14.16 -23.51
C PRO A 547 -5.55 14.34 -23.68
N ASN A 548 -6.24 13.35 -24.26
CA ASN A 548 -7.68 13.37 -24.47
C ASN A 548 -8.48 13.02 -23.20
N SER A 549 -7.85 12.44 -22.17
CA SER A 549 -8.49 12.10 -20.90
C SER A 549 -8.28 13.15 -19.81
N ARG A 550 -7.88 14.37 -20.20
CA ARG A 550 -7.74 15.49 -19.27
C ARG A 550 -9.07 15.81 -18.60
N PRO A 551 -9.05 16.21 -17.31
CA PRO A 551 -10.25 16.61 -16.61
C PRO A 551 -10.79 17.92 -17.19
N SER A 552 -12.10 18.08 -17.18
CA SER A 552 -12.74 19.36 -17.52
C SER A 552 -12.50 20.39 -16.42
N PHE A 553 -12.45 19.94 -15.16
CA PHE A 553 -12.18 20.76 -13.98
C PHE A 553 -11.07 20.13 -13.13
N LEU A 554 -10.14 20.94 -12.64
CA LEU A 554 -9.11 20.53 -11.69
C LEU A 554 -9.17 21.45 -10.46
N ALA A 555 -9.44 20.87 -9.29
CA ALA A 555 -9.43 21.56 -8.01
C ALA A 555 -8.03 21.53 -7.38
N TYR A 556 -7.55 22.69 -6.94
CA TYR A 556 -6.23 22.86 -6.31
C TYR A 556 -6.18 24.11 -5.42
N ASP A 557 -5.53 24.02 -4.26
CA ASP A 557 -5.48 25.10 -3.26
C ASP A 557 -4.95 26.44 -3.78
N ASP A 558 -3.92 26.42 -4.65
CA ASP A 558 -3.36 27.63 -5.26
C ASP A 558 -3.55 27.65 -6.79
N ALA A 559 -4.77 27.29 -7.23
CA ALA A 559 -5.14 27.29 -8.64
C ALA A 559 -4.97 28.65 -9.32
N CYS A 560 -5.17 29.76 -8.60
CA CYS A 560 -5.10 31.12 -9.13
C CYS A 560 -3.66 31.49 -9.53
N ASN A 561 -2.66 31.22 -8.68
CA ASN A 561 -1.25 31.42 -9.05
C ASN A 561 -0.77 30.41 -10.09
N LEU A 562 -1.26 29.16 -10.05
CA LEU A 562 -0.96 28.17 -11.08
C LEU A 562 -1.46 28.61 -12.46
N LEU A 563 -2.70 29.10 -12.55
CA LEU A 563 -3.27 29.61 -13.80
C LEU A 563 -2.47 30.81 -14.31
N ARG A 564 -2.13 31.76 -13.44
CA ARG A 564 -1.29 32.91 -13.77
C ARG A 564 0.08 32.46 -14.30
N HIS A 565 0.69 31.46 -13.68
CA HIS A 565 1.95 30.89 -14.14
C HIS A 565 1.82 30.23 -15.52
N ILE A 566 0.78 29.43 -15.75
CA ILE A 566 0.57 28.76 -17.04
C ILE A 566 0.37 29.79 -18.16
N VAL A 567 -0.49 30.80 -17.96
CA VAL A 567 -0.77 31.83 -18.98
C VAL A 567 0.48 32.65 -19.28
N THR A 568 1.26 33.02 -18.26
CA THR A 568 2.50 33.78 -18.46
C THR A 568 3.60 33.00 -19.17
N GLN A 569 3.66 31.67 -18.98
CA GLN A 569 4.65 30.82 -19.65
C GLN A 569 4.22 30.42 -21.06
N ASN A 570 2.97 30.01 -21.25
CA ASN A 570 2.42 29.58 -22.52
C ASN A 570 0.91 29.88 -22.59
N PRO A 571 0.51 31.01 -23.19
CA PRO A 571 -0.89 31.40 -23.31
C PRO A 571 -1.75 30.40 -24.09
N ASN A 572 -1.16 29.68 -25.05
CA ASN A 572 -1.83 28.66 -25.86
C ASN A 572 -1.75 27.25 -25.23
N SER A 573 -1.43 27.17 -23.93
CA SER A 573 -1.36 25.89 -23.24
C SER A 573 -2.71 25.16 -23.33
N PRO A 574 -2.72 23.84 -23.62
CA PRO A 574 -3.95 23.05 -23.62
C PRO A 574 -4.73 23.13 -22.30
N TRP A 575 -4.03 23.39 -21.19
CA TRP A 575 -4.64 23.57 -19.88
C TRP A 575 -5.49 24.82 -19.78
N VAL A 576 -5.23 25.87 -20.57
CA VAL A 576 -6.01 27.12 -20.56
C VAL A 576 -7.31 26.96 -21.35
N HIS A 577 -7.28 26.17 -22.43
CA HIS A 577 -8.43 25.99 -23.33
C HIS A 577 -9.29 24.76 -23.01
N GLY A 578 -8.68 23.71 -22.44
CA GLY A 578 -9.33 22.41 -22.24
C GLY A 578 -9.75 22.11 -20.80
N THR A 579 -9.19 22.80 -19.81
CA THR A 579 -9.42 22.51 -18.38
C THR A 579 -9.64 23.80 -17.60
N LYS A 580 -10.62 23.82 -16.72
CA LYS A 580 -10.85 24.95 -15.81
C LYS A 580 -10.26 24.64 -14.43
N LEU A 581 -9.33 25.48 -13.99
CA LEU A 581 -8.68 25.35 -12.67
C LEU A 581 -9.53 26.06 -11.63
N ILE A 582 -9.95 25.34 -10.59
CA ILE A 582 -10.74 25.88 -9.48
C ILE A 582 -9.97 25.79 -8.17
N VAL A 583 -10.18 26.74 -7.27
CA VAL A 583 -9.60 26.67 -5.92
C VAL A 583 -10.42 25.71 -5.06
N ASP A 584 -9.79 24.98 -4.15
CA ASP A 584 -10.56 24.22 -3.17
C ASP A 584 -11.48 25.15 -2.34
N ALA A 585 -12.68 24.66 -2.01
CA ALA A 585 -13.72 25.49 -1.41
C ALA A 585 -13.35 26.05 -0.04
N TRP A 586 -12.54 25.34 0.76
CA TRP A 586 -12.07 25.85 2.05
C TRP A 586 -11.02 26.94 1.85
N HIS A 587 -10.04 26.70 0.98
CA HIS A 587 -8.97 27.65 0.68
C HIS A 587 -9.48 28.91 -0.02
N TYR A 588 -10.52 28.80 -0.85
CA TYR A 588 -11.08 29.92 -1.59
C TYR A 588 -11.55 31.08 -0.69
N ILE A 589 -12.01 30.80 0.55
CA ILE A 589 -12.41 31.83 1.53
C ILE A 589 -11.27 32.83 1.77
N GLY A 590 -10.02 32.35 1.83
CA GLY A 590 -8.83 33.20 2.03
C GLY A 590 -8.37 33.95 0.77
N HIS A 591 -8.79 33.52 -0.43
CA HIS A 591 -8.39 34.13 -1.70
C HIS A 591 -9.42 35.14 -2.25
N GLN A 592 -10.69 35.00 -1.85
CA GLN A 592 -11.84 35.71 -2.44
C GLN A 592 -11.77 37.24 -2.28
N ALA A 593 -11.05 37.76 -1.27
CA ALA A 593 -11.13 39.17 -0.89
C ALA A 593 -10.46 40.15 -1.88
N SER A 594 -9.38 39.74 -2.55
CA SER A 594 -8.54 40.64 -3.37
C SER A 594 -8.23 40.13 -4.79
N ASP A 595 -8.41 38.83 -5.02
CA ASP A 595 -8.14 38.06 -6.26
C ASP A 595 -9.18 38.20 -7.40
N VAL A 596 -9.21 39.23 -8.28
CA VAL A 596 -10.21 39.27 -9.38
C VAL A 596 -10.10 38.06 -10.32
N LEU A 597 -8.89 37.57 -10.61
CA LEU A 597 -8.70 36.35 -11.40
C LEU A 597 -9.33 35.14 -10.70
N CYS A 598 -9.15 35.07 -9.39
CA CYS A 598 -9.68 34.01 -8.55
C CYS A 598 -11.21 34.01 -8.53
N ARG A 599 -11.84 35.19 -8.42
CA ARG A 599 -13.31 35.36 -8.42
C ARG A 599 -13.97 34.97 -9.74
N ILE A 600 -13.31 35.23 -10.87
CA ILE A 600 -13.88 35.02 -12.20
C ILE A 600 -13.58 33.61 -12.73
N TRP A 601 -12.34 33.17 -12.60
CA TRP A 601 -11.85 31.96 -13.28
C TRP A 601 -11.72 30.74 -12.38
N CYS A 602 -11.48 30.93 -11.08
CA CYS A 602 -11.17 29.84 -10.16
C CYS A 602 -12.19 29.65 -9.02
N ASN A 603 -13.37 30.26 -9.13
CA ASN A 603 -14.44 30.06 -8.16
C ASN A 603 -14.96 28.61 -8.21
N PRO A 604 -14.93 27.86 -7.08
CA PRO A 604 -15.31 26.44 -7.04
C PRO A 604 -16.80 26.16 -7.22
N ALA A 605 -17.69 27.06 -6.83
CA ALA A 605 -19.14 26.89 -6.97
C ALA A 605 -19.85 28.26 -6.92
N PRO A 606 -19.84 29.01 -8.03
CA PRO A 606 -20.25 30.41 -8.02
C PRO A 606 -21.76 30.58 -7.85
N ALA A 607 -22.18 31.30 -6.81
CA ALA A 607 -23.60 31.55 -6.49
C ALA A 607 -24.38 32.33 -7.57
N ASN A 608 -23.68 33.01 -8.47
CA ASN A 608 -24.26 33.74 -9.61
C ASN A 608 -24.60 32.83 -10.81
N GLY A 609 -24.35 31.52 -10.73
CA GLY A 609 -24.66 30.58 -11.81
C GLY A 609 -23.74 30.68 -13.04
N SER A 610 -22.62 31.39 -12.94
CA SER A 610 -21.62 31.53 -14.02
C SER A 610 -20.93 30.20 -14.40
N GLN A 611 -21.02 29.19 -13.53
CA GLN A 611 -20.52 27.84 -13.78
C GLN A 611 -21.57 26.81 -13.38
N PRO A 612 -22.54 26.52 -14.25
CA PRO A 612 -23.64 25.64 -13.92
C PRO A 612 -23.23 24.17 -13.74
N ASP A 613 -22.09 23.78 -14.30
CA ASP A 613 -21.54 22.43 -14.14
C ASP A 613 -21.09 22.11 -12.70
N LEU A 614 -20.76 23.12 -11.88
CA LEU A 614 -20.27 22.91 -10.51
C LEU A 614 -21.39 22.94 -9.46
N ILE A 615 -22.64 23.14 -9.90
CA ILE A 615 -23.80 23.36 -9.04
C ILE A 615 -24.84 22.29 -9.31
N SER A 616 -25.46 21.78 -8.25
CA SER A 616 -26.59 20.88 -8.33
C SER A 616 -27.69 21.29 -7.37
N VAL A 617 -28.92 21.30 -7.87
CA VAL A 617 -30.10 21.49 -7.05
C VAL A 617 -30.43 20.17 -6.34
N LYS A 618 -30.68 20.22 -5.03
CA LYS A 618 -31.15 19.10 -4.21
C LYS A 618 -32.39 19.53 -3.44
N VAL A 619 -33.32 18.59 -3.25
CA VAL A 619 -34.50 18.80 -2.42
C VAL A 619 -34.25 18.07 -1.11
N ASP A 620 -34.30 18.80 -0.01
CA ASP A 620 -34.17 18.25 1.34
C ASP A 620 -35.41 17.43 1.72
N ASP A 621 -35.30 16.62 2.78
CA ASP A 621 -36.40 15.81 3.32
C ASP A 621 -37.66 16.63 3.67
N ASN A 622 -37.49 17.94 3.89
CA ASN A 622 -38.56 18.90 4.15
C ASN A 622 -39.21 19.49 2.87
N GLY A 623 -38.87 18.98 1.69
CA GLY A 623 -39.35 19.48 0.39
C GLY A 623 -38.78 20.84 -0.02
N ARG A 624 -37.76 21.34 0.69
CA ARG A 624 -37.10 22.61 0.37
C ARG A 624 -35.99 22.39 -0.63
N THR A 625 -35.88 23.30 -1.58
CA THR A 625 -34.88 23.21 -2.65
C THR A 625 -33.63 24.00 -2.25
N HIS A 626 -32.49 23.32 -2.22
CA HIS A 626 -31.18 23.86 -1.87
C HIS A 626 -30.22 23.67 -3.04
N THR A 627 -29.48 24.72 -3.38
CA THR A 627 -28.35 24.61 -4.30
C THR A 627 -27.16 24.06 -3.53
N THR A 628 -26.51 23.03 -4.06
CA THR A 628 -25.35 22.37 -3.45
C THR A 628 -24.23 22.21 -4.49
N ARG A 629 -23.02 21.91 -4.04
CA ARG A 629 -21.89 21.61 -4.95
C ARG A 629 -22.13 20.29 -5.69
N ALA A 630 -21.86 20.27 -6.99
CA ALA A 630 -22.07 19.09 -7.84
C ALA A 630 -21.02 17.97 -7.59
N PHE A 631 -19.79 18.36 -7.27
CA PHE A 631 -18.68 17.42 -7.05
C PHE A 631 -18.14 17.50 -5.62
N ASN A 632 -17.61 16.36 -5.14
CA ASN A 632 -16.95 16.29 -3.84
C ASN A 632 -15.46 16.66 -3.94
N THR A 633 -15.09 17.86 -3.47
CA THR A 633 -13.68 18.29 -3.40
C THR A 633 -12.96 17.75 -2.16
N GLU A 634 -13.67 17.29 -1.13
CA GLU A 634 -13.09 16.71 0.10
C GLU A 634 -12.49 15.32 -0.11
N THR A 635 -12.58 14.76 -1.34
CA THR A 635 -11.97 13.47 -1.67
C THR A 635 -10.46 13.46 -1.46
N ALA A 636 -9.80 14.61 -1.64
CA ALA A 636 -8.39 14.77 -1.30
C ALA A 636 -8.07 14.51 0.16
N GLU A 637 -8.87 15.09 1.06
CA GLU A 637 -8.68 14.88 2.49
C GLU A 637 -8.97 13.43 2.90
N GLN A 638 -9.93 12.77 2.25
CA GLN A 638 -10.20 11.36 2.47
C GLN A 638 -9.02 10.47 2.07
N LEU A 639 -8.39 10.73 0.92
CA LEU A 639 -7.19 10.01 0.49
C LEU A 639 -5.99 10.33 1.39
N ASN A 640 -5.80 11.58 1.78
CA ASN A 640 -4.77 11.98 2.74
C ASN A 640 -4.93 11.27 4.08
N ALA A 641 -6.17 11.17 4.58
CA ALA A 641 -6.48 10.45 5.80
C ALA A 641 -6.14 8.96 5.68
N TRP A 642 -6.42 8.35 4.52
CA TRP A 642 -6.03 6.96 4.23
C TRP A 642 -4.51 6.79 4.15
N LEU A 643 -3.79 7.74 3.56
CA LEU A 643 -2.33 7.74 3.45
C LEU A 643 -1.61 7.84 4.80
N ASN A 644 -2.27 8.34 5.85
CA ASN A 644 -1.71 8.35 7.21
C ASN A 644 -1.35 6.94 7.70
N GLY A 645 -2.00 5.89 7.19
CA GLY A 645 -1.64 4.49 7.46
C GLY A 645 -0.19 4.14 7.08
N TYR A 646 0.36 4.83 6.07
CA TYR A 646 1.72 4.64 5.57
C TYR A 646 2.74 5.59 6.18
N GLU A 647 2.28 6.51 7.04
CA GLU A 647 3.21 7.37 7.77
C GLU A 647 4.03 6.51 8.73
N ALA A 648 5.36 6.58 8.59
CA ALA A 648 6.25 5.75 9.40
C ALA A 648 6.13 6.13 10.88
N GLN A 649 5.81 5.15 11.72
CA GLN A 649 5.95 5.31 13.16
C GLN A 649 7.44 5.47 13.52
N LEU A 650 7.68 6.47 14.38
CA LEU A 650 8.98 6.81 14.97
C LEU A 650 9.56 5.64 15.75
#